data_AF-A0A661P6L6-F1
#
_entry.id   AF-A0A661P6L6-F1
#
_cell.length_a   1.000
_cell.length_b   1.000
_cell.length_c   1.000
_cell.angle_alpha   90.00
_cell.angle_beta   90.00
_cell.angle_gamma   90.00
#
_symmetry.space_group_name_H-M   'P 1'
#
loop_
_entity.id
_entity.type
_entity.pdbx_description
1 polymer ?
#
loop_
_entity_poly.entity_id
_entity_poly.type
_entity_poly.pdbx_seq_one_letter_code
_entity_poly.pdbx_strand_id
1 'polypeptide(L)'
;MSGHRLWSRAVVVLPWAGGLLGLTLSIAAPPWGLRLGLAAKVGLSAVVSIAMIGAAIGLLSQPPDDSASWWRQLLRQLQSGATRGWPVALPLVALIPAALGASWPDRYGVIFLVFAAALFATVLARQRARTEGVGVGLLSLAGHRLGLWQLALLVLTACVAFQYLWIGCHAEGNLQNDSAYYFGVARHMVVTGRFEEPVIWHFLAPPEAITHPPFDYWGGLTSLLLVPFLLVFGPTHGVALVVMSLVSAASLFAFWYLICVAHPPRHAVVQLMALVLFAYSPAMAQYRFDTESLPLYHLLLLLALIALVKGRHGWAIGLSFLLVLTRSDGIVPWALIGTMAWVQVIKTTRPGDRQAWRVPALVTLAALVLLAAKLLMREGDGQILLQVAGLSRQDELYFVPPKAVSLAGLWAERFTWPYVTARLGAAIDTLRGAGLVEPADLWLLLAVLPGLPWFRKRSGFESLVWLLCFGGAAFTSLAAPGVFVSWRSLHPQIPTLVLAGMYGADVCLVASHRWLRRQPGSPMRMMVGTAAVYAVMALLFTQWAPYGERNLARDRAAEVQLQQFDDTFAGEPVASNLACYVIANTRSPAVSIPPNGEAAIEQVLRKYRIRWLAISPPYGWMRGSLKPLNSIIGGHKQTIGSVGVERVHRSKKLTLFRVHLESN
;
A
#
# COMPACT_ATOMS: atom_id res chain seq x y z
N MET A 1 47.62 52.56 13.85
CA MET A 1 47.46 51.62 12.71
C MET A 1 47.78 50.20 13.18
N SER A 2 47.13 49.21 12.57
CA SER A 2 47.37 47.74 12.63
C SER A 2 47.25 47.00 13.98
N GLY A 3 46.01 46.61 14.29
CA GLY A 3 45.68 45.42 15.11
C GLY A 3 44.47 44.65 14.54
N HIS A 4 43.53 45.36 13.89
CA HIS A 4 42.29 44.78 13.37
C HIS A 4 42.37 44.01 12.04
N ARG A 5 43.48 44.12 11.27
CA ARG A 5 43.58 43.43 9.97
C ARG A 5 44.11 41.99 10.05
N LEU A 6 44.72 41.57 11.16
CA LEU A 6 45.16 40.18 11.33
C LEU A 6 44.02 39.26 11.79
N TRP A 7 43.07 39.77 12.60
CA TRP A 7 41.94 38.99 13.10
C TRP A 7 40.91 38.64 12.01
N SER A 8 40.66 39.52 11.05
CA SER A 8 39.70 39.24 9.97
C SER A 8 40.22 38.20 8.97
N ARG A 9 41.53 38.03 8.83
CA ARG A 9 42.13 36.97 7.99
C ARG A 9 42.20 35.62 8.73
N ALA A 10 42.43 35.62 10.04
CA ALA A 10 42.41 34.39 10.84
C ALA A 10 41.02 33.72 10.88
N VAL A 11 39.94 34.51 10.96
CA VAL A 11 38.55 34.02 10.98
C VAL A 11 38.11 33.40 9.64
N VAL A 12 38.76 33.76 8.53
CA VAL A 12 38.46 33.19 7.20
C VAL A 12 39.34 31.98 6.89
N VAL A 13 40.57 31.90 7.41
CA VAL A 13 41.49 30.78 7.09
C VAL A 13 41.24 29.53 7.95
N LEU A 14 40.79 29.68 9.20
CA LEU A 14 40.53 28.56 10.12
C LEU A 14 39.39 27.61 9.66
N PRO A 15 38.25 28.08 9.12
CA PRO A 15 37.21 27.21 8.58
C PRO A 15 37.62 26.49 7.29
N TRP A 16 38.44 27.14 6.46
CA TRP A 16 38.97 26.56 5.22
C TRP A 16 40.00 25.46 5.52
N ALA A 17 40.89 25.68 6.49
CA ALA A 17 41.83 24.66 6.96
C ALA A 17 41.09 23.48 7.61
N GLY A 18 40.05 23.71 8.41
CA GLY A 18 39.23 22.65 9.00
C GLY A 18 38.40 21.86 7.97
N GLY A 19 37.87 22.54 6.95
CA GLY A 19 37.11 21.91 5.85
C GLY A 19 37.99 21.09 4.91
N LEU A 20 39.17 21.59 4.53
CA LEU A 20 40.14 20.85 3.73
C LEU A 20 40.74 19.67 4.50
N LEU A 21 41.08 19.83 5.78
CA LEU A 21 41.59 18.74 6.63
C LEU A 21 40.52 17.65 6.84
N GLY A 22 39.25 18.03 6.99
CA GLY A 22 38.14 17.08 7.07
C GLY A 22 37.89 16.32 5.76
N LEU A 23 38.08 16.98 4.61
CA LEU A 23 37.95 16.36 3.29
C LEU A 23 39.11 15.41 2.99
N THR A 24 40.36 15.80 3.28
CA THR A 24 41.53 14.91 3.12
C THR A 24 41.53 13.74 4.08
N LEU A 25 41.08 13.91 5.34
CA LEU A 25 40.93 12.81 6.29
C LEU A 25 39.79 11.84 5.90
N SER A 26 38.77 12.31 5.18
CA SER A 26 37.68 11.46 4.68
C SER A 26 38.05 10.68 3.41
N ILE A 27 38.97 11.22 2.59
CA ILE A 27 39.45 10.59 1.35
C ILE A 27 40.66 9.67 1.61
N ALA A 28 41.48 9.96 2.63
CA ALA A 28 42.69 9.19 2.96
C ALA A 28 42.50 8.11 4.03
N ALA A 29 41.31 7.95 4.62
CA ALA A 29 41.08 6.92 5.64
C ALA A 29 41.03 5.51 5.02
N PRO A 30 41.95 4.59 5.37
CA PRO A 30 41.88 3.20 4.93
C PRO A 30 40.65 2.50 5.56
N PRO A 31 40.19 1.36 5.02
CA PRO A 31 38.88 0.77 5.33
C PRO A 31 38.73 0.14 6.73
N TRP A 32 39.52 0.56 7.72
CA TRP A 32 39.56 -0.03 9.06
C TRP A 32 39.22 1.02 10.13
N GLY A 33 37.97 0.99 10.63
CA GLY A 33 37.74 1.00 12.08
C GLY A 33 37.26 2.25 12.81
N LEU A 34 37.23 3.47 12.26
CA LEU A 34 36.73 4.63 13.01
C LEU A 34 35.23 4.89 12.78
N ARG A 35 34.40 4.24 13.60
CA ARG A 35 32.97 4.55 13.74
C ARG A 35 32.79 5.92 14.38
N LEU A 36 32.78 6.98 13.57
CA LEU A 36 32.22 8.26 14.01
C LEU A 36 30.73 8.06 14.30
N GLY A 37 30.32 8.30 15.55
CA GLY A 37 28.92 8.20 15.98
C GLY A 37 28.01 9.12 15.15
N LEU A 38 26.73 8.75 15.02
CA LEU A 38 25.73 9.48 14.22
C LEU A 38 25.71 10.98 14.54
N ALA A 39 25.91 11.36 15.81
CA ALA A 39 26.00 12.75 16.24
C ALA A 39 27.20 13.52 15.65
N ALA A 40 28.35 12.87 15.48
CA ALA A 40 29.54 13.47 14.86
C ALA A 40 29.37 13.62 13.34
N LYS A 41 28.70 12.67 12.68
CA LYS A 41 28.38 12.75 11.24
C LYS A 41 27.32 13.82 10.95
N VAL A 42 26.28 13.89 11.77
CA VAL A 42 25.25 14.95 11.72
C VAL A 42 25.86 16.31 12.05
N GLY A 43 26.73 16.39 13.05
CA GLY A 43 27.47 17.59 13.41
C GLY A 43 28.38 18.08 12.28
N LEU A 44 29.16 17.19 11.65
CA LEU A 44 30.02 17.54 10.53
C LEU A 44 29.21 17.99 9.30
N SER A 45 28.10 17.32 8.99
CA SER A 45 27.20 17.70 7.89
C SER A 45 26.49 19.03 8.15
N ALA A 46 26.09 19.31 9.38
CA ALA A 46 25.50 20.58 9.78
C ALA A 46 26.53 21.71 9.71
N VAL A 47 27.77 21.46 10.15
CA VAL A 47 28.88 22.42 10.07
C VAL A 47 29.23 22.70 8.61
N VAL A 48 29.28 21.70 7.72
CA VAL A 48 29.53 21.90 6.28
C VAL A 48 28.37 22.65 5.61
N SER A 49 27.12 22.36 5.97
CA SER A 49 25.95 23.06 5.41
C SER A 49 25.88 24.52 5.89
N ILE A 50 26.16 24.76 7.17
CA ILE A 50 26.25 26.11 7.75
C ILE A 50 27.46 26.86 7.19
N ALA A 51 28.59 26.19 6.95
CA ALA A 51 29.77 26.77 6.32
C ALA A 51 29.52 27.10 4.83
N MET A 52 28.78 26.29 4.09
CA MET A 52 28.36 26.57 2.70
C MET A 52 27.38 27.75 2.64
N ILE A 53 26.43 27.82 3.58
CA ILE A 53 25.50 28.95 3.71
C ILE A 53 26.26 30.21 4.14
N GLY A 54 27.21 30.09 5.07
CA GLY A 54 28.07 31.18 5.53
C GLY A 54 29.05 31.66 4.45
N ALA A 55 29.59 30.76 3.63
CA ALA A 55 30.43 31.08 2.48
C ALA A 55 29.63 31.76 1.36
N ALA A 56 28.40 31.30 1.11
CA ALA A 56 27.47 31.99 0.22
C ALA A 56 27.15 33.40 0.76
N ILE A 57 26.81 33.55 2.04
CA ILE A 57 26.55 34.86 2.66
C ILE A 57 27.80 35.76 2.65
N GLY A 58 28.99 35.18 2.87
CA GLY A 58 30.30 35.86 2.82
C GLY A 58 30.67 36.36 1.42
N LEU A 59 30.44 35.54 0.39
CA LEU A 59 30.56 35.93 -1.02
C LEU A 59 29.56 37.04 -1.41
N LEU A 60 28.41 37.09 -0.72
CA LEU A 60 27.34 38.07 -0.93
C LEU A 60 27.50 39.35 -0.07
N SER A 61 28.49 39.42 0.83
CA SER A 61 28.71 40.54 1.77
C SER A 61 30.03 41.30 1.57
N GLN A 62 30.79 40.98 0.52
CA GLN A 62 31.90 41.83 0.05
C GLN A 62 31.35 43.20 -0.38
N PRO A 63 31.92 44.34 0.06
CA PRO A 63 31.53 45.66 -0.41
C PRO A 63 31.84 45.79 -1.91
N PRO A 64 30.98 46.45 -2.69
CA PRO A 64 31.07 46.46 -4.15
C PRO A 64 32.22 47.33 -4.67
N ASP A 65 32.91 46.85 -5.70
CA ASP A 65 33.40 47.71 -6.77
C ASP A 65 32.17 48.22 -7.57
N ASP A 66 32.16 49.52 -7.89
CA ASP A 66 30.97 50.30 -8.23
C ASP A 66 30.29 49.97 -9.59
N SER A 67 30.70 48.92 -10.30
CA SER A 67 30.29 48.68 -11.69
C SER A 67 29.15 47.66 -11.92
N ALA A 68 28.54 47.08 -10.88
CA ALA A 68 27.61 45.95 -11.09
C ALA A 68 26.21 46.14 -10.47
N SER A 69 25.32 46.76 -11.25
CA SER A 69 23.87 46.85 -10.99
C SER A 69 23.15 45.48 -11.10
N TRP A 70 23.69 44.57 -11.92
CA TRP A 70 23.10 43.25 -12.17
C TRP A 70 23.20 42.32 -10.95
N TRP A 71 24.29 42.37 -10.17
CA TRP A 71 24.41 41.52 -8.98
C TRP A 71 23.44 42.00 -7.90
N ARG A 72 23.24 43.31 -7.69
CA ARG A 72 22.27 43.81 -6.69
C ARG A 72 20.85 43.41 -7.05
N GLN A 73 20.54 43.37 -8.35
CA GLN A 73 19.26 42.88 -8.85
C GLN A 73 19.14 41.36 -8.68
N LEU A 74 20.20 40.61 -8.94
CA LEU A 74 20.29 39.17 -8.66
C LEU A 74 20.16 38.88 -7.16
N LEU A 75 20.80 39.67 -6.29
CA LEU A 75 20.74 39.50 -4.84
C LEU A 75 19.37 39.86 -4.29
N ARG A 76 18.71 40.93 -4.77
CA ARG A 76 17.31 41.21 -4.43
C ARG A 76 16.35 40.14 -4.98
N GLN A 77 16.61 39.61 -6.17
CA GLN A 77 15.81 38.53 -6.75
C GLN A 77 16.03 37.20 -6.02
N LEU A 78 17.25 36.87 -5.63
CA LEU A 78 17.61 35.73 -4.80
C LEU A 78 17.11 35.88 -3.38
N GLN A 79 17.10 37.09 -2.80
CA GLN A 79 16.55 37.35 -1.47
C GLN A 79 15.02 37.31 -1.48
N SER A 80 14.37 37.80 -2.55
CA SER A 80 12.92 37.68 -2.77
C SER A 80 12.50 36.24 -3.14
N GLY A 81 13.38 35.51 -3.84
CA GLY A 81 13.22 34.12 -4.22
C GLY A 81 13.48 33.18 -3.06
N ALA A 82 14.47 33.49 -2.23
CA ALA A 82 14.74 32.83 -0.96
C ALA A 82 13.52 33.02 -0.07
N THR A 83 13.10 34.25 0.25
CA THR A 83 11.93 34.50 1.13
C THR A 83 10.60 33.88 0.65
N ARG A 84 10.42 33.59 -0.65
CA ARG A 84 9.19 32.98 -1.21
C ARG A 84 9.32 31.51 -1.62
N GLY A 85 10.52 30.99 -1.82
CA GLY A 85 10.80 29.66 -2.39
C GLY A 85 11.62 28.75 -1.48
N TRP A 86 12.34 29.29 -0.50
CA TRP A 86 13.10 28.49 0.47
C TRP A 86 12.27 27.53 1.32
N PRO A 87 10.96 27.73 1.64
CA PRO A 87 10.21 26.74 2.42
C PRO A 87 9.98 25.45 1.62
N VAL A 88 10.11 25.51 0.30
CA VAL A 88 10.05 24.36 -0.61
C VAL A 88 11.43 23.71 -0.78
N ALA A 89 12.52 24.48 -0.59
CA ALA A 89 13.90 23.99 -0.62
C ALA A 89 14.38 23.41 0.73
N LEU A 90 13.81 23.84 1.85
CA LEU A 90 14.09 23.32 3.20
C LEU A 90 13.90 21.81 3.32
N PRO A 91 12.78 21.22 2.83
CA PRO A 91 12.63 19.77 2.77
C PRO A 91 13.72 19.11 1.93
N LEU A 92 14.12 19.71 0.81
CA LEU A 92 15.20 19.18 -0.04
C LEU A 92 16.54 19.18 0.68
N VAL A 93 16.89 20.26 1.38
CA VAL A 93 18.15 20.36 2.14
C VAL A 93 18.13 19.41 3.35
N ALA A 94 16.97 19.16 3.96
CA ALA A 94 16.82 18.14 5.01
C ALA A 94 16.90 16.70 4.47
N LEU A 95 16.53 16.48 3.21
CA LEU A 95 16.61 15.17 2.53
C LEU A 95 18.03 14.83 2.07
N ILE A 96 18.90 15.81 1.85
CA ILE A 96 20.29 15.60 1.42
C ILE A 96 21.12 14.82 2.46
N PRO A 97 21.13 15.17 3.76
CA PRO A 97 21.79 14.36 4.79
C PRO A 97 21.20 12.96 4.97
N ALA A 98 19.88 12.80 4.76
CA ALA A 98 19.23 11.49 4.78
C ALA A 98 19.66 10.62 3.58
N ALA A 99 19.87 11.24 2.40
CA ALA A 99 20.37 10.58 1.21
C ALA A 99 21.88 10.25 1.27
N LEU A 100 22.68 11.07 1.96
CA LEU A 100 24.13 10.89 2.09
C LEU A 100 24.55 10.03 3.30
N GLY A 101 23.70 9.88 4.31
CA GLY A 101 23.99 9.16 5.55
C GLY A 101 23.53 7.70 5.60
N ALA A 102 22.71 7.25 4.65
CA ALA A 102 22.13 5.90 4.67
C ALA A 102 23.09 4.87 4.05
N SER A 103 23.55 3.90 4.85
CA SER A 103 24.24 2.70 4.38
C SER A 103 23.25 1.69 3.79
N TRP A 104 22.48 2.13 2.79
CA TRP A 104 21.45 1.39 2.08
C TRP A 104 21.54 1.72 0.59
N PRO A 105 21.34 0.74 -0.31
CA PRO A 105 22.07 0.69 -1.57
C PRO A 105 21.60 1.79 -2.49
N ASP A 106 22.41 2.85 -2.67
CA ASP A 106 22.63 3.76 -3.80
C ASP A 106 21.44 4.27 -4.67
N ARG A 107 20.20 3.81 -4.49
CA ARG A 107 19.11 3.85 -5.49
C ARG A 107 17.98 4.80 -5.08
N TYR A 108 17.65 4.89 -3.79
CA TYR A 108 16.72 5.91 -3.29
C TYR A 108 17.36 7.31 -3.30
N GLY A 109 18.68 7.38 -3.07
CA GLY A 109 19.45 8.61 -3.22
C GLY A 109 19.27 9.21 -4.60
N VAL A 110 19.32 8.41 -5.67
CA VAL A 110 19.08 8.85 -7.05
C VAL A 110 17.65 9.35 -7.26
N ILE A 111 16.63 8.65 -6.75
CA ILE A 111 15.22 9.12 -6.87
C ILE A 111 15.03 10.47 -6.17
N PHE A 112 15.59 10.63 -4.96
CA PHE A 112 15.56 11.89 -4.24
C PHE A 112 16.40 12.98 -4.92
N LEU A 113 17.52 12.64 -5.54
CA LEU A 113 18.37 13.57 -6.29
C LEU A 113 17.67 14.04 -7.57
N VAL A 114 17.05 13.12 -8.31
CA VAL A 114 16.27 13.40 -9.52
C VAL A 114 15.05 14.25 -9.16
N PHE A 115 14.38 13.94 -8.06
CA PHE A 115 13.27 14.76 -7.56
C PHE A 115 13.75 16.15 -7.13
N ALA A 116 14.85 16.24 -6.39
CA ALA A 116 15.44 17.51 -5.98
C ALA A 116 15.85 18.35 -7.18
N ALA A 117 16.45 17.73 -8.20
CA ALA A 117 16.80 18.37 -9.46
C ALA A 117 15.56 18.83 -10.23
N ALA A 118 14.50 18.02 -10.29
CA ALA A 118 13.24 18.39 -10.93
C ALA A 118 12.56 19.55 -10.20
N LEU A 119 12.53 19.54 -8.87
CA LEU A 119 12.00 20.64 -8.05
C LEU A 119 12.83 21.91 -8.24
N PHE A 120 14.15 21.79 -8.26
CA PHE A 120 15.07 22.90 -8.47
C PHE A 120 14.89 23.51 -9.86
N ALA A 121 14.81 22.69 -10.90
CA ALA A 121 14.48 23.11 -12.27
C ALA A 121 13.11 23.79 -12.34
N THR A 122 12.12 23.30 -11.58
CA THR A 122 10.78 23.89 -11.47
C THR A 122 10.84 25.29 -10.84
N VAL A 123 11.62 25.46 -9.77
CA VAL A 123 11.82 26.76 -9.12
C VAL A 123 12.52 27.74 -10.06
N LEU A 124 13.58 27.30 -10.74
CA LEU A 124 14.31 28.10 -11.73
C LEU A 124 13.42 28.51 -12.92
N ALA A 125 12.68 27.57 -13.50
CA ALA A 125 11.77 27.83 -14.61
C ALA A 125 10.65 28.81 -14.22
N ARG A 126 10.15 28.74 -12.99
CA ARG A 126 9.12 29.65 -12.48
C ARG A 126 9.64 31.06 -12.19
N GLN A 127 10.90 31.17 -11.77
CA GLN A 127 11.58 32.47 -11.69
C GLN A 127 11.77 33.07 -13.09
N ARG A 128 12.26 32.26 -14.04
CA ARG A 128 12.49 32.69 -15.42
C ARG A 128 11.22 33.13 -16.15
N ALA A 129 10.14 32.37 -16.00
CA ALA A 129 8.82 32.71 -16.55
C ALA A 129 8.29 34.07 -16.05
N ARG A 130 8.57 34.40 -14.79
CA ARG A 130 8.18 35.70 -14.21
C ARG A 130 9.03 36.85 -14.71
N THR A 131 10.31 36.62 -14.97
CA THR A 131 11.21 37.65 -15.48
C THR A 131 11.06 37.89 -16.98
N GLU A 132 10.75 36.85 -17.75
CA GLU A 132 10.69 36.92 -19.22
C GLU A 132 9.27 37.11 -19.78
N GLY A 133 8.24 37.09 -18.93
CA GLY A 133 6.84 37.23 -19.38
C GLY A 133 6.32 36.04 -20.20
N VAL A 134 7.11 34.98 -20.35
CA VAL A 134 6.75 33.78 -21.10
C VAL A 134 5.76 32.95 -20.28
N GLY A 135 4.53 32.82 -20.80
CA GLY A 135 3.53 31.93 -20.23
C GLY A 135 3.98 30.48 -20.35
N VAL A 136 4.53 29.91 -19.28
CA VAL A 136 4.94 28.50 -19.22
C VAL A 136 3.69 27.62 -19.11
N GLY A 137 3.01 27.42 -20.24
CA GLY A 137 2.04 26.35 -20.44
C GLY A 137 2.70 25.24 -21.24
N LEU A 138 3.50 24.39 -20.59
CA LEU A 138 4.33 23.42 -21.30
C LEU A 138 3.57 22.19 -21.81
N LEU A 139 2.49 21.77 -21.13
CA LEU A 139 1.72 20.58 -21.50
C LEU A 139 0.23 20.74 -21.16
N SER A 140 -0.65 20.36 -22.09
CA SER A 140 -2.10 20.25 -21.89
C SER A 140 -2.48 18.78 -21.78
N LEU A 141 -3.05 18.37 -20.65
CA LEU A 141 -3.57 17.02 -20.44
C LEU A 141 -5.08 17.12 -20.21
N ALA A 142 -5.88 16.51 -21.10
CA ALA A 142 -7.34 16.55 -21.03
C ALA A 142 -7.91 17.98 -20.86
N GLY A 143 -7.37 18.95 -21.62
CA GLY A 143 -7.77 20.36 -21.57
C GLY A 143 -7.29 21.14 -20.35
N HIS A 144 -6.54 20.53 -19.43
CA HIS A 144 -5.95 21.20 -18.28
C HIS A 144 -4.48 21.51 -18.57
N ARG A 145 -4.09 22.79 -18.45
CA ARG A 145 -2.67 23.19 -18.51
C ARG A 145 -1.98 22.74 -17.21
N LEU A 146 -1.02 21.82 -17.32
CA LEU A 146 -0.26 21.38 -16.17
C LEU A 146 0.79 22.44 -15.81
N GLY A 147 0.78 22.87 -14.56
CA GLY A 147 1.84 23.71 -14.01
C GLY A 147 3.12 22.90 -13.77
N LEU A 148 4.23 23.61 -13.62
CA LEU A 148 5.54 23.00 -13.35
C LEU A 148 5.52 22.10 -12.11
N TRP A 149 4.77 22.45 -11.07
CA TRP A 149 4.65 21.64 -9.86
C TRP A 149 4.00 20.28 -10.13
N GLN A 150 2.90 20.25 -10.89
CA GLN A 150 2.24 19.00 -11.27
C GLN A 150 3.17 18.13 -12.12
N LEU A 151 3.97 18.73 -13.00
CA LEU A 151 4.99 18.03 -13.78
C LEU A 151 6.11 17.45 -12.90
N ALA A 152 6.59 18.21 -11.90
CA ALA A 152 7.58 17.70 -10.96
C ALA A 152 7.05 16.49 -10.16
N LEU A 153 5.80 16.54 -9.70
CA LEU A 153 5.14 15.41 -9.05
C LEU A 153 4.89 14.24 -10.00
N LEU A 154 4.67 14.49 -11.29
CA LEU A 154 4.53 13.44 -12.30
C LEU A 154 5.87 12.74 -12.53
N VAL A 155 6.97 13.48 -12.63
CA VAL A 155 8.31 12.92 -12.74
C VAL A 155 8.64 12.09 -11.51
N LEU A 156 8.36 12.59 -10.30
CA LEU A 156 8.49 11.80 -9.07
C LEU A 156 7.69 10.50 -9.16
N THR A 157 6.43 10.60 -9.56
CA THR A 157 5.53 9.44 -9.72
C THR A 157 6.12 8.44 -10.70
N ALA A 158 6.65 8.89 -11.83
CA ALA A 158 7.28 8.04 -12.84
C ALA A 158 8.56 7.35 -12.30
N CYS A 159 9.41 8.06 -11.54
CA CYS A 159 10.58 7.47 -10.91
C CYS A 159 10.21 6.38 -9.90
N VAL A 160 9.20 6.62 -9.06
CA VAL A 160 8.70 5.62 -8.11
C VAL A 160 8.04 4.45 -8.84
N ALA A 161 7.24 4.70 -9.87
CA ALA A 161 6.65 3.66 -10.70
C ALA A 161 7.72 2.78 -11.38
N PHE A 162 8.80 3.39 -11.90
CA PHE A 162 9.92 2.64 -12.44
C PHE A 162 10.60 1.78 -11.37
N GLN A 163 10.76 2.32 -10.17
CA GLN A 163 11.26 1.54 -9.03
C GLN A 163 10.36 0.34 -8.72
N TYR A 164 9.04 0.49 -8.80
CA TYR A 164 8.12 -0.63 -8.59
C TYR A 164 8.32 -1.74 -9.61
N LEU A 165 8.45 -1.38 -10.88
CA LEU A 165 8.73 -2.34 -11.95
C LEU A 165 10.08 -3.00 -11.74
N TRP A 166 11.10 -2.23 -11.37
CA TRP A 166 12.40 -2.77 -11.02
C TRP A 166 12.30 -3.80 -9.89
N ILE A 167 11.55 -3.49 -8.83
CA ILE A 167 11.30 -4.43 -7.72
C ILE A 167 10.58 -5.66 -8.26
N GLY A 168 9.48 -5.53 -9.00
CA GLY A 168 8.75 -6.67 -9.58
C GLY A 168 9.61 -7.60 -10.43
N CYS A 169 10.55 -7.04 -11.20
CA CYS A 169 11.47 -7.82 -12.04
C CYS A 169 12.57 -8.55 -11.24
N HIS A 170 12.85 -8.15 -10.00
CA HIS A 170 13.97 -8.69 -9.20
C HIS A 170 13.52 -9.30 -7.87
N ALA A 171 12.26 -9.13 -7.48
CA ALA A 171 11.69 -9.69 -6.28
C ALA A 171 11.54 -11.21 -6.44
N GLU A 172 11.78 -11.92 -5.34
CA GLU A 172 11.67 -13.39 -5.28
C GLU A 172 10.23 -13.84 -4.99
N GLY A 173 9.29 -12.91 -4.97
CA GLY A 173 7.90 -13.13 -4.59
C GLY A 173 7.70 -13.30 -3.10
N ASN A 174 6.44 -13.28 -2.67
CA ASN A 174 6.09 -13.57 -1.29
C ASN A 174 4.99 -14.61 -1.29
N LEU A 175 5.32 -15.81 -0.82
CA LEU A 175 4.39 -16.93 -0.83
C LEU A 175 3.38 -16.88 0.31
N GLN A 176 3.16 -15.74 0.98
CA GLN A 176 2.11 -15.63 1.98
C GLN A 176 0.75 -16.10 1.43
N ASN A 177 -0.08 -16.70 2.30
CA ASN A 177 -1.28 -17.46 1.91
C ASN A 177 -2.11 -16.80 0.80
N ASP A 178 -2.45 -15.52 0.96
CA ASP A 178 -3.31 -14.80 0.01
C ASP A 178 -2.64 -14.61 -1.36
N SER A 179 -1.38 -14.21 -1.38
CA SER A 179 -0.60 -14.00 -2.60
C SER A 179 -0.39 -15.32 -3.36
N ALA A 180 0.04 -16.35 -2.64
CA ALA A 180 0.20 -17.69 -3.20
C ALA A 180 -1.14 -18.24 -3.72
N TYR A 181 -2.25 -17.91 -3.05
CA TYR A 181 -3.59 -18.25 -3.51
C TYR A 181 -3.90 -17.61 -4.86
N TYR A 182 -3.85 -16.29 -5.02
CA TYR A 182 -4.30 -15.66 -6.28
C TYR A 182 -3.41 -16.06 -7.47
N PHE A 183 -2.11 -16.18 -7.24
CA PHE A 183 -1.18 -16.70 -8.24
C PHE A 183 -1.51 -18.16 -8.59
N GLY A 184 -1.67 -19.01 -7.58
CA GLY A 184 -1.94 -20.43 -7.76
C GLY A 184 -3.25 -20.70 -8.48
N VAL A 185 -4.31 -19.95 -8.19
CA VAL A 185 -5.59 -19.99 -8.93
C VAL A 185 -5.40 -19.61 -10.39
N ALA A 186 -4.69 -18.50 -10.66
CA ALA A 186 -4.43 -18.08 -12.04
C ALA A 186 -3.59 -19.11 -12.81
N ARG A 187 -2.54 -19.66 -12.18
CA ARG A 187 -1.71 -20.70 -12.75
C ARG A 187 -2.49 -21.98 -13.01
N HIS A 188 -3.36 -22.40 -12.08
CA HIS A 188 -4.22 -23.58 -12.27
C HIS A 188 -5.07 -23.45 -13.52
N MET A 189 -5.72 -22.29 -13.72
CA MET A 189 -6.52 -22.02 -14.92
C MET A 189 -5.69 -22.12 -16.21
N VAL A 190 -4.46 -21.60 -16.19
CA VAL A 190 -3.56 -21.64 -17.34
C VAL A 190 -3.04 -23.04 -17.63
N VAL A 191 -2.63 -23.79 -16.61
CA VAL A 191 -2.01 -25.11 -16.77
C VAL A 191 -3.03 -26.20 -17.08
N THR A 192 -4.23 -26.11 -16.50
CA THR A 192 -5.26 -27.16 -16.62
C THR A 192 -6.35 -26.84 -17.62
N GLY A 193 -6.51 -25.56 -17.99
CA GLY A 193 -7.65 -25.08 -18.78
C GLY A 193 -8.98 -25.08 -18.03
N ARG A 194 -8.99 -25.35 -16.71
CA ARG A 194 -10.21 -25.47 -15.91
C ARG A 194 -10.50 -24.18 -15.15
N PHE A 195 -11.77 -23.77 -15.18
CA PHE A 195 -12.26 -22.62 -14.45
C PHE A 195 -12.92 -23.05 -13.13
N GLU A 196 -12.09 -23.52 -12.19
CA GLU A 196 -12.50 -24.06 -10.88
C GLU A 196 -11.59 -23.54 -9.77
N GLU A 197 -12.03 -23.66 -8.52
CA GLU A 197 -11.21 -23.34 -7.35
C GLU A 197 -10.24 -24.50 -7.07
N PRO A 198 -8.91 -24.31 -7.21
CA PRO A 198 -7.93 -25.35 -6.97
C PRO A 198 -7.62 -25.56 -5.48
N VAL A 199 -8.41 -25.00 -4.56
CA VAL A 199 -8.16 -25.15 -3.12
C VAL A 199 -9.42 -25.49 -2.36
N ILE A 200 -9.31 -26.51 -1.51
CA ILE A 200 -10.36 -26.86 -0.55
C ILE A 200 -9.97 -26.26 0.80
N TRP A 201 -10.60 -25.14 1.14
CA TRP A 201 -10.25 -24.32 2.30
C TRP A 201 -11.03 -24.64 3.57
N HIS A 202 -12.29 -25.06 3.43
CA HIS A 202 -13.19 -25.23 4.55
C HIS A 202 -13.95 -26.55 4.48
N PHE A 203 -14.23 -27.11 5.65
CA PHE A 203 -14.97 -28.36 5.82
C PHE A 203 -16.36 -28.10 6.43
N LEU A 204 -16.96 -26.96 6.05
CA LEU A 204 -18.29 -26.53 6.53
C LEU A 204 -19.40 -27.46 6.05
N ALA A 205 -19.23 -28.08 4.88
CA ALA A 205 -20.09 -29.13 4.37
C ALA A 205 -19.38 -30.49 4.52
N PRO A 206 -20.11 -31.61 4.71
CA PRO A 206 -19.53 -32.94 4.58
C PRO A 206 -18.87 -33.03 3.21
N PRO A 207 -17.66 -33.61 3.10
CA PRO A 207 -16.89 -33.25 1.93
C PRO A 207 -17.48 -33.78 0.59
N GLU A 208 -18.49 -34.66 0.61
CA GLU A 208 -19.19 -35.21 -0.57
C GLU A 208 -20.08 -34.14 -1.22
N ALA A 209 -20.48 -33.14 -0.43
CA ALA A 209 -21.30 -32.01 -0.85
C ALA A 209 -20.47 -30.75 -1.15
N ILE A 210 -19.13 -30.80 -0.98
CA ILE A 210 -18.27 -29.65 -1.31
C ILE A 210 -18.18 -29.53 -2.83
N THR A 211 -18.75 -28.44 -3.36
CA THR A 211 -18.56 -28.03 -4.75
C THR A 211 -17.30 -27.18 -4.87
N HIS A 212 -16.67 -27.12 -6.05
CA HIS A 212 -15.47 -26.31 -6.31
C HIS A 212 -15.72 -25.19 -7.34
N PRO A 213 -16.75 -24.33 -7.13
CA PRO A 213 -16.93 -23.20 -8.03
C PRO A 213 -15.71 -22.29 -7.94
N PRO A 214 -15.29 -21.67 -9.06
CA PRO A 214 -14.17 -20.75 -9.07
C PRO A 214 -14.43 -19.58 -8.11
N PHE A 215 -13.42 -19.21 -7.33
CA PHE A 215 -13.47 -18.07 -6.42
C PHE A 215 -14.50 -18.22 -5.28
N ASP A 216 -14.65 -19.45 -4.79
CA ASP A 216 -15.54 -19.75 -3.69
C ASP A 216 -15.13 -19.01 -2.41
N TYR A 217 -13.82 -18.83 -2.19
CA TYR A 217 -13.31 -18.23 -0.96
C TYR A 217 -12.96 -16.74 -1.10
N TRP A 218 -12.12 -16.39 -2.07
CA TRP A 218 -11.65 -15.01 -2.31
C TRP A 218 -12.24 -14.40 -3.59
N GLY A 219 -12.06 -13.09 -3.79
CA GLY A 219 -12.52 -12.42 -5.01
C GLY A 219 -11.66 -12.79 -6.23
N GLY A 220 -12.28 -13.23 -7.32
CA GLY A 220 -11.53 -13.78 -8.45
C GLY A 220 -10.84 -12.80 -9.38
N LEU A 221 -11.15 -11.51 -9.30
CA LEU A 221 -10.70 -10.56 -10.32
C LEU A 221 -9.17 -10.45 -10.41
N THR A 222 -8.46 -10.58 -9.28
CA THR A 222 -6.99 -10.55 -9.24
C THR A 222 -6.40 -11.73 -10.03
N SER A 223 -6.90 -12.94 -9.82
CA SER A 223 -6.43 -14.12 -10.55
C SER A 223 -6.79 -14.04 -12.03
N LEU A 224 -8.01 -13.60 -12.36
CA LEU A 224 -8.44 -13.37 -13.74
C LEU A 224 -7.55 -12.36 -14.48
N LEU A 225 -7.10 -11.31 -13.79
CA LEU A 225 -6.18 -10.33 -14.34
C LEU A 225 -4.83 -10.97 -14.73
N LEU A 226 -4.34 -11.94 -13.95
CA LEU A 226 -3.06 -12.61 -14.18
C LEU A 226 -3.10 -13.59 -15.36
N VAL A 227 -4.23 -14.29 -15.56
CA VAL A 227 -4.39 -15.34 -16.60
C VAL A 227 -3.84 -14.95 -17.99
N PRO A 228 -4.25 -13.82 -18.62
CA PRO A 228 -3.76 -13.50 -19.97
C PRO A 228 -2.24 -13.28 -20.02
N PHE A 229 -1.63 -12.76 -18.96
CA PHE A 229 -0.17 -12.56 -18.93
C PHE A 229 0.57 -13.87 -18.69
N LEU A 230 0.04 -14.74 -17.83
CA LEU A 230 0.61 -16.08 -17.61
C LEU A 230 0.48 -16.97 -18.86
N LEU A 231 -0.57 -16.80 -19.66
CA LEU A 231 -0.69 -17.49 -20.96
C LEU A 231 0.36 -17.02 -21.97
N VAL A 232 0.66 -15.72 -22.01
CA VAL A 232 1.56 -15.12 -23.02
C VAL A 232 3.04 -15.24 -22.62
N PHE A 233 3.37 -14.99 -21.36
CA PHE A 233 4.75 -14.90 -20.86
C PHE A 233 5.18 -16.12 -20.02
N GLY A 234 4.27 -17.07 -19.80
CA GLY A 234 4.50 -18.28 -19.02
C GLY A 234 3.94 -18.20 -17.60
N PRO A 235 3.50 -19.34 -17.01
CA PRO A 235 2.83 -19.40 -15.71
C PRO A 235 3.83 -19.35 -14.53
N THR A 236 4.71 -18.35 -14.52
CA THR A 236 5.73 -18.18 -13.47
C THR A 236 5.34 -17.10 -12.49
N HIS A 237 5.86 -17.18 -11.26
CA HIS A 237 5.57 -16.17 -10.25
C HIS A 237 6.19 -14.83 -10.63
N GLY A 238 7.38 -14.82 -11.22
CA GLY A 238 8.03 -13.61 -11.75
C GLY A 238 7.14 -12.81 -12.72
N VAL A 239 6.45 -13.48 -13.66
CA VAL A 239 5.49 -12.80 -14.54
C VAL A 239 4.37 -12.15 -13.73
N ALA A 240 3.82 -12.85 -12.74
CA ALA A 240 2.77 -12.32 -11.90
C ALA A 240 3.24 -11.10 -11.07
N LEU A 241 4.45 -11.11 -10.52
CA LEU A 241 5.03 -9.98 -9.79
C LEU A 241 5.22 -8.75 -10.67
N VAL A 242 5.67 -8.93 -11.91
CA VAL A 242 5.80 -7.83 -12.88
C VAL A 242 4.43 -7.24 -13.21
N VAL A 243 3.42 -8.08 -13.45
CA VAL A 243 2.04 -7.63 -13.71
C VAL A 243 1.49 -6.86 -12.51
N MET A 244 1.66 -7.36 -11.30
CA MET A 244 1.19 -6.67 -10.10
C MET A 244 1.95 -5.38 -9.84
N SER A 245 3.24 -5.33 -10.16
CA SER A 245 4.03 -4.10 -10.10
C SER A 245 3.58 -3.04 -11.12
N LEU A 246 3.12 -3.46 -12.30
CA LEU A 246 2.47 -2.58 -13.28
C LEU A 246 1.13 -2.03 -12.75
N VAL A 247 0.29 -2.88 -12.15
CA VAL A 247 -0.97 -2.46 -11.51
C VAL A 247 -0.69 -1.44 -10.40
N SER A 248 0.33 -1.69 -9.60
CA SER A 248 0.79 -0.83 -8.52
C SER A 248 1.29 0.52 -9.02
N ALA A 249 2.09 0.53 -10.08
CA ALA A 249 2.50 1.75 -10.77
C ALA A 249 1.29 2.51 -11.31
N ALA A 250 0.35 1.83 -11.97
CA ALA A 250 -0.88 2.43 -12.47
C ALA A 250 -1.72 3.05 -11.33
N SER A 251 -1.79 2.40 -10.16
CA SER A 251 -2.47 2.94 -8.99
C SER A 251 -1.82 4.25 -8.51
N LEU A 252 -0.48 4.35 -8.59
CA LEU A 252 0.25 5.55 -8.21
C LEU A 252 0.01 6.71 -9.17
N PHE A 253 -0.03 6.44 -10.49
CA PHE A 253 -0.42 7.44 -11.49
C PHE A 253 -1.87 7.89 -11.33
N ALA A 254 -2.79 6.97 -11.04
CA ALA A 254 -4.18 7.31 -10.75
C ALA A 254 -4.28 8.22 -9.51
N PHE A 255 -3.54 7.89 -8.46
CA PHE A 255 -3.47 8.72 -7.25
C PHE A 255 -2.92 10.12 -7.54
N TRP A 256 -1.79 10.21 -8.25
CA TRP A 256 -1.23 11.49 -8.71
C TRP A 256 -2.27 12.30 -9.50
N TYR A 257 -2.95 11.69 -10.47
CA TYR A 257 -3.95 12.37 -11.28
C TYR A 257 -5.10 12.90 -10.42
N LEU A 258 -5.57 12.10 -9.46
CA LEU A 258 -6.63 12.49 -8.55
C LEU A 258 -6.25 13.75 -7.75
N ILE A 259 -5.07 13.77 -7.14
CA ILE A 259 -4.65 14.86 -6.23
C ILE A 259 -3.98 16.04 -6.94
N CYS A 260 -3.55 15.91 -8.20
CA CYS A 260 -2.89 16.99 -8.93
C CYS A 260 -3.78 17.61 -10.02
N VAL A 261 -4.74 16.86 -10.55
CA VAL A 261 -5.54 17.24 -11.73
C VAL A 261 -7.04 17.18 -11.46
N ALA A 262 -7.56 16.09 -10.91
CA ALA A 262 -9.00 15.91 -10.78
C ALA A 262 -9.61 16.68 -9.60
N HIS A 263 -9.02 16.59 -8.42
CA HIS A 263 -9.48 17.26 -7.20
C HIS A 263 -8.30 17.74 -6.33
N PRO A 264 -7.48 18.68 -6.84
CA PRO A 264 -6.27 19.08 -6.14
C PRO A 264 -6.57 19.82 -4.83
N PRO A 265 -5.83 19.53 -3.73
CA PRO A 265 -5.86 20.36 -2.53
C PRO A 265 -5.22 21.72 -2.84
N ARG A 266 -5.47 22.71 -1.97
CA ARG A 266 -5.00 24.09 -2.19
C ARG A 266 -3.49 24.23 -2.05
N HIS A 267 -2.87 23.41 -1.20
CA HIS A 267 -1.45 23.50 -0.89
C HIS A 267 -0.63 22.43 -1.61
N ALA A 268 0.42 22.86 -2.32
CA ALA A 268 1.35 22.00 -3.05
C ALA A 268 2.04 20.95 -2.16
N VAL A 269 2.51 21.36 -0.97
CA VAL A 269 3.14 20.43 -0.02
C VAL A 269 2.25 19.26 0.37
N VAL A 270 0.96 19.51 0.53
CA VAL A 270 -0.02 18.49 0.89
C VAL A 270 -0.14 17.45 -0.23
N GLN A 271 0.00 17.85 -1.50
CA GLN A 271 0.06 16.93 -2.64
C GLN A 271 1.31 16.06 -2.60
N LEU A 272 2.48 16.66 -2.39
CA LEU A 272 3.74 15.91 -2.27
C LEU A 272 3.67 14.89 -1.14
N MET A 273 3.21 15.33 0.03
CA MET A 273 3.10 14.45 1.19
C MET A 273 2.13 13.31 0.95
N ALA A 274 0.93 13.59 0.43
CA ALA A 274 -0.03 12.55 0.12
C ALA A 274 0.52 11.55 -0.91
N LEU A 275 1.18 12.04 -1.97
CA LEU A 275 1.80 11.19 -2.98
C LEU A 275 2.86 10.28 -2.37
N VAL A 276 3.74 10.83 -1.54
CA VAL A 276 4.81 10.07 -0.92
C VAL A 276 4.27 9.07 0.10
N LEU A 277 3.34 9.47 0.98
CA LEU A 277 2.66 8.56 1.91
C LEU A 277 1.96 7.43 1.19
N PHE A 278 1.31 7.70 0.06
CA PHE A 278 0.70 6.66 -0.75
C PHE A 278 1.72 5.79 -1.49
N ALA A 279 2.86 6.35 -1.91
CA ALA A 279 3.93 5.61 -2.57
C ALA A 279 4.67 4.65 -1.63
N TYR A 280 4.81 4.98 -0.36
CA TYR A 280 5.75 4.25 0.50
C TYR A 280 5.20 3.97 1.88
N SER A 281 3.88 3.92 2.05
CA SER A 281 3.35 3.39 3.30
C SER A 281 3.87 1.97 3.54
N PRO A 282 4.27 1.61 4.76
CA PRO A 282 4.63 0.24 5.12
C PRO A 282 3.70 -0.86 4.56
N ALA A 283 2.39 -0.65 4.54
CA ALA A 283 1.48 -1.60 3.88
C ALA A 283 1.69 -1.67 2.36
N MET A 284 1.99 -0.56 1.69
CA MET A 284 2.43 -0.59 0.29
C MET A 284 3.78 -1.30 0.12
N ALA A 285 4.74 -1.10 1.01
CA ALA A 285 6.01 -1.82 0.93
C ALA A 285 5.82 -3.35 1.06
N GLN A 286 4.83 -3.79 1.85
CA GLN A 286 4.61 -5.20 2.11
C GLN A 286 3.78 -5.92 1.03
N TYR A 287 2.74 -5.29 0.49
CA TYR A 287 1.73 -5.99 -0.33
C TYR A 287 1.69 -5.55 -1.80
N ARG A 288 2.36 -4.46 -2.15
CA ARG A 288 2.18 -3.83 -3.47
C ARG A 288 2.90 -4.55 -4.61
N PHE A 289 3.91 -5.34 -4.26
CA PHE A 289 4.71 -6.11 -5.22
C PHE A 289 4.33 -7.58 -5.23
N ASP A 290 3.29 -7.95 -4.52
CA ASP A 290 2.88 -9.33 -4.34
C ASP A 290 1.68 -9.67 -5.21
N THR A 291 1.38 -10.95 -5.39
CA THR A 291 0.19 -11.43 -6.11
C THR A 291 -1.09 -11.28 -5.30
N GLU A 292 -1.20 -10.20 -4.53
CA GLU A 292 -2.32 -9.90 -3.65
C GLU A 292 -3.41 -9.09 -4.37
N SER A 293 -4.62 -9.11 -3.84
CA SER A 293 -5.76 -8.32 -4.34
C SER A 293 -5.67 -6.80 -4.11
N LEU A 294 -4.80 -6.36 -3.20
CA LEU A 294 -4.72 -4.96 -2.74
C LEU A 294 -4.32 -3.97 -3.84
N PRO A 295 -3.28 -4.20 -4.67
CA PRO A 295 -2.94 -3.27 -5.75
C PRO A 295 -4.07 -3.02 -6.73
N LEU A 296 -4.75 -4.10 -7.14
CA LEU A 296 -5.88 -4.02 -8.05
C LEU A 296 -7.06 -3.28 -7.41
N TYR A 297 -7.35 -3.59 -6.14
CA TYR A 297 -8.37 -2.88 -5.38
C TYR A 297 -8.07 -1.37 -5.31
N HIS A 298 -6.84 -0.97 -4.99
CA HIS A 298 -6.45 0.44 -4.91
C HIS A 298 -6.57 1.14 -6.26
N LEU A 299 -6.14 0.50 -7.35
CA LEU A 299 -6.30 1.02 -8.69
C LEU A 299 -7.79 1.25 -9.01
N LEU A 300 -8.64 0.24 -8.83
CA LEU A 300 -10.07 0.32 -9.12
C LEU A 300 -10.78 1.39 -8.28
N LEU A 301 -10.43 1.49 -7.00
CA LEU A 301 -10.99 2.50 -6.10
C LEU A 301 -10.62 3.90 -6.57
N LEU A 302 -9.34 4.13 -6.92
CA LEU A 302 -8.88 5.42 -7.41
C LEU A 302 -9.52 5.79 -8.75
N LEU A 303 -9.61 4.85 -9.68
CA LEU A 303 -10.30 5.07 -10.95
C LEU A 303 -11.80 5.37 -10.75
N ALA A 304 -12.47 4.70 -9.82
CA ALA A 304 -13.87 4.98 -9.48
C ALA A 304 -14.04 6.39 -8.90
N LEU A 305 -13.15 6.82 -8.01
CA LEU A 305 -13.15 8.18 -7.45
C LEU A 305 -12.85 9.24 -8.51
N ILE A 306 -11.90 9.00 -9.42
CA ILE A 306 -11.61 9.89 -10.55
C ILE A 306 -12.83 10.00 -11.46
N ALA A 307 -13.45 8.87 -11.82
CA ALA A 307 -14.65 8.84 -12.64
C ALA A 307 -15.78 9.66 -11.99
N LEU A 308 -15.98 9.51 -10.68
CA LEU A 308 -16.97 10.26 -9.92
C LEU A 308 -16.70 11.78 -9.95
N VAL A 309 -15.46 12.21 -9.68
CA VAL A 309 -15.07 13.64 -9.72
C VAL A 309 -15.25 14.23 -11.11
N LYS A 310 -15.00 13.45 -12.16
CA LYS A 310 -15.17 13.86 -13.56
C LYS A 310 -16.61 13.75 -14.06
N GLY A 311 -17.58 13.42 -13.21
CA GLY A 311 -18.99 13.28 -13.59
C GLY A 311 -19.28 12.08 -14.51
N ARG A 312 -18.41 11.07 -14.53
CA ARG A 312 -18.57 9.82 -15.30
C ARG A 312 -19.23 8.76 -14.42
N HIS A 313 -20.48 8.99 -14.03
CA HIS A 313 -21.18 8.21 -12.99
C HIS A 313 -21.31 6.71 -13.29
N GLY A 314 -21.60 6.33 -14.54
CA GLY A 314 -21.66 4.92 -14.94
C GLY A 314 -20.32 4.19 -14.76
N TRP A 315 -19.20 4.85 -15.08
CA TRP A 315 -17.86 4.31 -14.83
C TRP A 315 -17.55 4.21 -13.33
N ALA A 316 -17.95 5.21 -12.53
CA ALA A 316 -17.75 5.16 -11.09
C ALA A 316 -18.47 3.95 -10.45
N ILE A 317 -19.70 3.67 -10.86
CA ILE A 317 -20.47 2.50 -10.41
C ILE A 317 -19.82 1.20 -10.90
N GLY A 318 -19.50 1.10 -12.19
CA GLY A 318 -18.89 -0.11 -12.75
C GLY A 318 -17.54 -0.45 -12.12
N LEU A 319 -16.64 0.53 -12.00
CA LEU A 319 -15.31 0.34 -11.40
C LEU A 319 -15.40 0.03 -9.91
N SER A 320 -16.34 0.64 -9.18
CA SER A 320 -16.53 0.31 -7.76
C SER A 320 -17.19 -1.07 -7.57
N PHE A 321 -18.03 -1.54 -8.50
CA PHE A 321 -18.52 -2.92 -8.50
C PHE A 321 -17.38 -3.94 -8.71
N LEU A 322 -16.39 -3.63 -9.55
CA LEU A 322 -15.21 -4.49 -9.70
C LEU A 322 -14.41 -4.64 -8.38
N LEU A 323 -14.54 -3.71 -7.43
CA LEU A 323 -14.00 -3.88 -6.08
C LEU A 323 -14.62 -5.08 -5.38
N VAL A 324 -15.93 -5.30 -5.53
CA VAL A 324 -16.67 -6.45 -4.95
C VAL A 324 -16.16 -7.78 -5.52
N LEU A 325 -15.77 -7.78 -6.80
CA LEU A 325 -15.18 -8.94 -7.47
C LEU A 325 -13.71 -9.17 -7.08
N THR A 326 -13.03 -8.12 -6.61
CA THR A 326 -11.66 -8.19 -6.12
C THR A 326 -11.61 -8.66 -4.67
N ARG A 327 -12.49 -8.12 -3.82
CA ARG A 327 -12.65 -8.48 -2.40
C ARG A 327 -14.07 -8.22 -1.91
N SER A 328 -14.53 -9.01 -0.93
CA SER A 328 -15.89 -8.86 -0.36
C SER A 328 -16.11 -7.52 0.35
N ASP A 329 -15.07 -6.93 0.96
CA ASP A 329 -15.16 -5.62 1.59
C ASP A 329 -15.37 -4.48 0.57
N GLY A 330 -15.21 -4.74 -0.73
CA GLY A 330 -15.55 -3.84 -1.82
C GLY A 330 -17.03 -3.47 -1.92
N ILE A 331 -17.93 -4.19 -1.22
CA ILE A 331 -19.36 -3.87 -1.19
C ILE A 331 -19.63 -2.48 -0.59
N VAL A 332 -18.83 -2.08 0.39
CA VAL A 332 -18.98 -0.80 1.08
C VAL A 332 -18.62 0.39 0.17
N PRO A 333 -17.42 0.45 -0.45
CA PRO A 333 -17.12 1.51 -1.39
C PRO A 333 -18.05 1.50 -2.60
N TRP A 334 -18.49 0.35 -3.09
CA TRP A 334 -19.50 0.28 -4.16
C TRP A 334 -20.80 0.95 -3.76
N ALA A 335 -21.36 0.61 -2.60
CA ALA A 335 -22.60 1.22 -2.11
C ALA A 335 -22.47 2.74 -1.93
N LEU A 336 -21.37 3.20 -1.33
CA LEU A 336 -21.13 4.63 -1.05
C LEU A 336 -20.84 5.44 -2.32
N ILE A 337 -19.97 4.95 -3.20
CA ILE A 337 -19.67 5.60 -4.48
C ILE A 337 -20.90 5.58 -5.39
N GLY A 338 -21.60 4.44 -5.46
CA GLY A 338 -22.81 4.30 -6.26
C GLY A 338 -23.92 5.24 -5.81
N THR A 339 -24.19 5.32 -4.50
CA THR A 339 -25.17 6.26 -3.94
C THR A 339 -24.80 7.71 -4.26
N MET A 340 -23.53 8.08 -4.09
CA MET A 340 -23.08 9.43 -4.40
C MET A 340 -23.19 9.76 -5.89
N ALA A 341 -22.84 8.80 -6.76
CA ALA A 341 -22.98 8.94 -8.20
C ALA A 341 -24.46 9.17 -8.59
N TRP A 342 -25.37 8.39 -8.02
CA TRP A 342 -26.81 8.55 -8.19
C TRP A 342 -27.33 9.92 -7.72
N VAL A 343 -26.95 10.35 -6.53
CA VAL A 343 -27.33 11.67 -6.00
C VAL A 343 -26.82 12.80 -6.88
N GLN A 344 -25.60 12.68 -7.42
CA GLN A 344 -25.08 13.68 -8.36
C GLN A 344 -25.88 13.70 -9.65
N VAL A 345 -26.17 12.54 -10.26
CA VAL A 345 -27.02 12.44 -11.47
C VAL A 345 -28.38 13.08 -11.23
N ILE A 346 -29.01 12.82 -10.08
CA ILE A 346 -30.30 13.42 -9.70
C ILE A 346 -30.23 14.95 -9.67
N LYS A 347 -29.16 15.48 -9.08
CA LYS A 347 -29.00 16.92 -8.87
C LYS A 347 -28.57 17.68 -10.12
N THR A 348 -27.75 17.08 -10.98
CA THR A 348 -27.16 17.77 -12.13
C THR A 348 -27.97 17.63 -13.41
N THR A 349 -28.80 16.59 -13.52
CA THR A 349 -29.51 16.30 -14.76
C THR A 349 -30.83 17.04 -14.80
N ARG A 350 -31.09 17.76 -15.90
CA ARG A 350 -32.40 18.38 -16.13
C ARG A 350 -33.47 17.28 -16.27
N PRO A 351 -34.73 17.51 -15.83
CA PRO A 351 -35.79 16.49 -15.93
C PRO A 351 -36.03 15.91 -17.34
N GLY A 352 -35.65 16.65 -18.39
CA GLY A 352 -35.73 16.20 -19.79
C GLY A 352 -34.63 15.21 -20.21
N ASP A 353 -33.47 15.20 -19.56
CA ASP A 353 -32.30 14.39 -19.95
C ASP A 353 -32.33 13.00 -19.30
N ARG A 354 -33.46 12.30 -19.45
CA ARG A 354 -33.68 10.95 -18.89
C ARG A 354 -32.61 9.94 -19.31
N GLN A 355 -31.91 10.17 -20.42
CA GLN A 355 -30.87 9.28 -20.94
C GLN A 355 -29.64 9.21 -20.02
N ALA A 356 -29.29 10.29 -19.30
CA ALA A 356 -28.14 10.30 -18.39
C ALA A 356 -28.33 9.38 -17.17
N TRP A 357 -29.58 9.03 -16.84
CA TRP A 357 -29.94 8.16 -15.72
C TRP A 357 -29.93 6.68 -16.09
N ARG A 358 -30.20 6.36 -17.36
CA ARG A 358 -30.33 4.99 -17.85
C ARG A 358 -29.04 4.19 -17.68
N VAL A 359 -27.89 4.79 -17.99
CA VAL A 359 -26.61 4.07 -17.93
C VAL A 359 -26.23 3.72 -16.48
N PRO A 360 -26.18 4.66 -15.51
CA PRO A 360 -25.99 4.33 -14.09
C PRO A 360 -27.00 3.30 -13.56
N ALA A 361 -28.27 3.42 -13.97
CA ALA A 361 -29.32 2.51 -13.55
C ALA A 361 -29.09 1.08 -14.04
N LEU A 362 -28.82 0.91 -15.34
CA LEU A 362 -28.55 -0.39 -15.93
C LEU A 362 -27.30 -1.03 -15.34
N VAL A 363 -26.23 -0.25 -15.12
CA VAL A 363 -25.00 -0.75 -14.49
C VAL A 363 -25.26 -1.16 -13.03
N THR A 364 -26.02 -0.37 -12.27
CA THR A 364 -26.39 -0.71 -10.88
C THR A 364 -27.24 -1.98 -10.84
N LEU A 365 -28.23 -2.10 -11.73
CA LEU A 365 -29.09 -3.27 -11.84
C LEU A 365 -28.28 -4.51 -12.21
N ALA A 366 -27.41 -4.42 -13.21
CA ALA A 366 -26.53 -5.52 -13.61
C ALA A 366 -25.61 -5.95 -12.44
N ALA A 367 -25.02 -4.99 -11.72
CA ALA A 367 -24.21 -5.26 -10.54
C ALA A 367 -25.01 -5.98 -9.43
N LEU A 368 -26.24 -5.54 -9.16
CA LEU A 368 -27.14 -6.20 -8.19
C LEU A 368 -27.51 -7.62 -8.61
N VAL A 369 -27.85 -7.83 -9.89
CA VAL A 369 -28.17 -9.15 -10.44
C VAL A 369 -26.97 -10.10 -10.33
N LEU A 370 -25.77 -9.64 -10.69
CA LEU A 370 -24.54 -10.43 -10.56
C LEU A 370 -24.20 -10.76 -9.10
N LEU A 371 -24.39 -9.81 -8.18
CA LEU A 371 -24.18 -10.04 -6.76
C LEU A 371 -25.19 -11.05 -6.21
N ALA A 372 -26.46 -10.92 -6.58
CA ALA A 372 -27.51 -11.86 -6.19
C ALA A 372 -27.22 -13.26 -6.76
N ALA A 373 -26.85 -13.36 -8.04
CA ALA A 373 -26.45 -14.62 -8.66
C ALA A 373 -25.25 -15.25 -7.94
N LYS A 374 -24.22 -14.47 -7.60
CA LYS A 374 -23.07 -14.95 -6.82
C LYS A 374 -23.48 -15.50 -5.46
N LEU A 375 -24.35 -14.81 -4.74
CA LEU A 375 -24.84 -15.26 -3.43
C LEU A 375 -25.67 -16.54 -3.55
N LEU A 376 -26.56 -16.61 -4.54
CA LEU A 376 -27.41 -17.79 -4.81
C LEU A 376 -26.60 -19.01 -5.27
N MET A 377 -25.54 -18.81 -6.06
CA MET A 377 -24.65 -19.90 -6.50
C MET A 377 -23.75 -20.42 -5.39
N ARG A 378 -23.41 -19.58 -4.41
CA ARG A 378 -22.51 -19.94 -3.30
C ARG A 378 -23.21 -20.74 -2.21
N GLU A 379 -24.53 -20.59 -2.08
CA GLU A 379 -25.27 -21.15 -0.95
C GLU A 379 -26.25 -22.24 -1.37
N GLY A 380 -25.87 -23.50 -1.11
CA GLY A 380 -26.83 -24.59 -0.98
C GLY A 380 -27.58 -24.58 0.36
N ASP A 381 -27.11 -23.83 1.37
CA ASP A 381 -27.73 -23.74 2.70
C ASP A 381 -27.38 -22.42 3.42
N GLY A 382 -28.37 -21.50 3.52
CA GLY A 382 -28.21 -20.20 4.19
C GLY A 382 -27.87 -20.26 5.69
N GLN A 383 -27.94 -21.45 6.30
CA GLN A 383 -27.41 -21.67 7.64
C GLN A 383 -25.89 -21.53 7.70
N ILE A 384 -25.17 -21.86 6.62
CA ILE A 384 -23.71 -21.80 6.60
C ILE A 384 -23.23 -20.34 6.68
N LEU A 385 -23.83 -19.41 5.92
CA LEU A 385 -23.50 -17.98 6.07
C LEU A 385 -23.78 -17.46 7.49
N LEU A 386 -24.89 -17.88 8.11
CA LEU A 386 -25.21 -17.49 9.49
C LEU A 386 -24.19 -18.04 10.49
N GLN A 387 -23.74 -19.29 10.31
CA GLN A 387 -22.70 -19.90 11.13
C GLN A 387 -21.35 -19.20 10.95
N VAL A 388 -20.96 -18.88 9.70
CA VAL A 388 -19.73 -18.14 9.40
C VAL A 388 -19.77 -16.73 9.98
N ALA A 389 -20.93 -16.07 9.96
CA ALA A 389 -21.13 -14.81 10.65
C ALA A 389 -21.05 -14.97 12.18
N GLY A 390 -21.40 -16.12 12.73
CA GLY A 390 -21.27 -16.40 14.17
C GLY A 390 -19.84 -16.63 14.66
N LEU A 391 -18.83 -16.70 13.77
CA LEU A 391 -17.47 -17.06 14.17
C LEU A 391 -16.78 -15.91 14.92
N SER A 392 -16.29 -16.25 16.10
CA SER A 392 -15.56 -15.34 16.99
C SER A 392 -14.05 -15.44 16.78
N ARG A 393 -13.56 -16.63 16.39
CA ARG A 393 -12.13 -16.92 16.18
C ARG A 393 -11.87 -17.58 14.82
N GLN A 394 -10.65 -17.41 14.27
CA GLN A 394 -10.29 -17.97 12.97
C GLN A 394 -10.22 -19.48 12.97
N ASP A 395 -9.82 -20.10 14.10
CA ASP A 395 -9.78 -21.54 14.23
C ASP A 395 -11.18 -22.14 14.05
N GLU A 396 -12.24 -21.43 14.41
CA GLU A 396 -13.63 -21.90 14.26
C GLU A 396 -14.06 -22.09 12.79
N LEU A 397 -13.37 -21.50 11.80
CA LEU A 397 -13.58 -21.85 10.38
C LEU A 397 -13.25 -23.32 10.07
N TYR A 398 -12.39 -23.92 10.90
CA TYR A 398 -11.94 -25.31 10.77
C TYR A 398 -12.63 -26.24 11.78
N PHE A 399 -13.28 -25.66 12.79
CA PHE A 399 -14.05 -26.34 13.82
C PHE A 399 -15.39 -25.61 13.96
N VAL A 400 -16.34 -25.85 13.08
CA VAL A 400 -17.71 -25.38 13.33
C VAL A 400 -18.39 -26.45 14.17
N PRO A 401 -18.46 -26.31 15.51
CA PRO A 401 -19.48 -27.08 16.24
C PRO A 401 -20.84 -26.66 15.66
N PRO A 402 -21.78 -27.59 15.48
CA PRO A 402 -23.14 -27.26 15.03
C PRO A 402 -23.84 -26.43 16.12
N LYS A 403 -23.54 -25.13 16.17
CA LYS A 403 -24.33 -24.15 16.90
C LYS A 403 -25.36 -23.64 15.92
N ALA A 404 -26.63 -23.86 16.24
CA ALA A 404 -27.71 -23.16 15.57
C ALA A 404 -27.58 -21.67 15.89
N VAL A 405 -27.02 -20.90 14.95
CA VAL A 405 -26.98 -19.45 15.04
C VAL A 405 -28.27 -18.92 14.42
N SER A 406 -29.17 -18.39 15.25
CA SER A 406 -30.33 -17.67 14.72
C SER A 406 -29.90 -16.27 14.28
N LEU A 407 -30.48 -15.77 13.18
CA LEU A 407 -30.25 -14.40 12.73
C LEU A 407 -30.53 -13.39 13.86
N ALA A 408 -31.64 -13.57 14.59
CA ALA A 408 -31.99 -12.73 15.74
C ALA A 408 -30.92 -12.75 16.85
N GLY A 409 -30.36 -13.93 17.17
CA GLY A 409 -29.26 -14.05 18.13
C GLY A 409 -28.00 -13.34 17.68
N LEU A 410 -27.66 -13.48 16.39
CA LEU A 410 -26.53 -12.77 15.78
C LEU A 410 -26.69 -11.24 15.85
N TRP A 411 -27.88 -10.72 15.53
CA TRP A 411 -28.17 -9.28 15.66
C TRP A 411 -28.10 -8.82 17.12
N ALA A 412 -28.67 -9.59 18.04
CA ALA A 412 -28.63 -9.27 19.46
C ALA A 412 -27.18 -9.21 19.99
N GLU A 413 -26.30 -10.10 19.55
CA GLU A 413 -24.88 -10.11 19.92
C GLU A 413 -24.09 -8.95 19.27
N ARG A 414 -24.24 -8.78 17.95
CA ARG A 414 -23.44 -7.84 17.14
C ARG A 414 -23.82 -6.37 17.32
N PHE A 415 -25.02 -6.08 17.82
CA PHE A 415 -25.48 -4.71 18.06
C PHE A 415 -25.50 -4.33 19.55
N THR A 416 -24.80 -5.09 20.39
CA THR A 416 -24.50 -4.65 21.76
C THR A 416 -23.49 -3.50 21.76
N TRP A 417 -23.62 -2.57 22.71
CA TRP A 417 -22.67 -1.47 22.86
C TRP A 417 -21.21 -1.95 23.09
N PRO A 418 -20.94 -2.99 23.90
CA PRO A 418 -19.60 -3.57 24.02
C PRO A 418 -19.04 -4.11 22.70
N TYR A 419 -19.85 -4.78 21.88
CA TYR A 419 -19.39 -5.28 20.59
C TYR A 419 -19.04 -4.12 19.65
N VAL A 420 -19.97 -3.15 19.49
CA VAL A 420 -19.76 -2.01 18.60
C VAL A 420 -18.53 -1.20 19.01
N THR A 421 -18.36 -0.90 20.30
CA THR A 421 -17.19 -0.18 20.79
C THR A 421 -15.89 -0.96 20.59
N ALA A 422 -15.87 -2.28 20.85
CA ALA A 422 -14.71 -3.13 20.59
C ALA A 422 -14.34 -3.16 19.10
N ARG A 423 -15.33 -3.19 18.19
CA ARG A 423 -15.10 -3.16 16.74
C ARG A 423 -14.60 -1.81 16.25
N LEU A 424 -15.14 -0.71 16.78
CA LEU A 424 -14.63 0.62 16.47
C LEU A 424 -13.20 0.80 16.99
N GLY A 425 -12.90 0.31 18.19
CA GLY A 425 -11.54 0.26 18.74
C GLY A 425 -10.59 -0.51 17.83
N ALA A 426 -10.96 -1.75 17.48
CA ALA A 426 -10.18 -2.58 16.57
C ALA A 426 -10.00 -1.95 15.18
N ALA A 427 -11.01 -1.24 14.66
CA ALA A 427 -10.90 -0.52 13.39
C ALA A 427 -9.87 0.62 13.49
N ILE A 428 -9.92 1.42 14.55
CA ILE A 428 -8.97 2.50 14.80
C ILE A 428 -7.56 1.95 14.99
N ASP A 429 -7.41 0.89 15.79
CA ASP A 429 -6.11 0.25 16.04
C ASP A 429 -5.54 -0.37 14.76
N THR A 430 -6.40 -0.91 13.89
CA THR A 430 -5.97 -1.41 12.57
C THR A 430 -5.61 -0.28 11.62
N LEU A 431 -6.34 0.84 11.62
CA LEU A 431 -5.96 2.03 10.83
C LEU A 431 -4.62 2.63 11.31
N ARG A 432 -4.35 2.57 12.63
CA ARG A 432 -3.04 2.92 13.20
C ARG A 432 -1.96 1.92 12.76
N GLY A 433 -2.28 0.62 12.85
CA GLY A 433 -1.40 -0.50 12.51
C GLY A 433 -1.16 -0.68 11.01
N ALA A 434 -2.01 -0.10 10.15
CA ALA A 434 -1.84 -0.11 8.68
C ALA A 434 -0.55 0.60 8.23
N GLY A 435 0.18 1.22 9.17
CA GLY A 435 1.56 1.61 9.00
C GLY A 435 1.70 2.57 7.84
N LEU A 436 1.27 3.83 8.01
CA LEU A 436 1.70 4.89 7.11
C LEU A 436 3.07 5.44 7.56
N VAL A 437 3.31 5.54 8.87
CA VAL A 437 4.56 5.92 9.56
C VAL A 437 4.46 5.62 11.07
N GLU A 438 5.55 5.57 11.85
CA GLU A 438 5.47 5.50 13.34
C GLU A 438 4.65 6.64 13.98
N PRO A 439 4.64 7.89 13.45
CA PRO A 439 3.66 8.91 13.82
C PRO A 439 2.33 8.85 13.01
N ALA A 440 1.83 7.66 12.66
CA ALA A 440 0.55 7.48 11.94
C ALA A 440 -0.64 8.15 12.64
N ASP A 441 -0.59 8.29 13.96
CA ASP A 441 -1.61 9.00 14.74
C ASP A 441 -1.81 10.43 14.27
N LEU A 442 -0.75 11.16 13.87
CA LEU A 442 -0.92 12.54 13.42
C LEU A 442 -1.68 12.62 12.10
N TRP A 443 -1.39 11.72 11.15
CA TRP A 443 -2.10 11.69 9.87
C TRP A 443 -3.55 11.24 10.05
N LEU A 444 -3.80 10.28 10.95
CA LEU A 444 -5.14 9.85 11.31
C LEU A 444 -5.93 10.97 12.00
N LEU A 445 -5.30 11.73 12.91
CA LEU A 445 -5.88 12.93 13.52
C LEU A 445 -6.27 13.96 12.45
N LEU A 446 -5.38 14.22 11.49
CA LEU A 446 -5.70 15.09 10.35
C LEU A 446 -6.88 14.52 9.55
N ALA A 447 -6.93 13.21 9.31
CA ALA A 447 -8.02 12.56 8.59
C ALA A 447 -9.38 12.70 9.28
N VAL A 448 -9.43 12.86 10.61
CA VAL A 448 -10.68 13.11 11.35
C VAL A 448 -11.22 14.52 11.11
N LEU A 449 -10.35 15.53 10.96
CA LEU A 449 -10.74 16.94 10.87
C LEU A 449 -11.79 17.24 9.78
N PRO A 450 -11.74 16.67 8.57
CA PRO A 450 -12.81 16.82 7.57
C PRO A 450 -14.22 16.45 8.03
N GLY A 451 -14.36 15.55 9.01
CA GLY A 451 -15.66 15.13 9.53
C GLY A 451 -16.29 16.09 10.54
N LEU A 452 -15.50 16.99 11.16
CA LEU A 452 -16.01 17.83 12.24
C LEU A 452 -16.90 18.98 11.71
N PRO A 453 -17.99 19.33 12.41
CA PRO A 453 -18.92 20.37 11.98
C PRO A 453 -18.28 21.74 11.71
N TRP A 454 -17.25 22.11 12.48
CA TRP A 454 -16.52 23.37 12.30
C TRP A 454 -15.78 23.47 10.96
N PHE A 455 -15.54 22.33 10.31
CA PHE A 455 -14.87 22.23 9.02
C PHE A 455 -15.83 21.82 7.87
N ARG A 456 -17.16 21.78 8.09
CA ARG A 456 -18.18 21.23 7.16
C ARG A 456 -18.52 22.03 5.89
N LYS A 457 -17.90 23.20 5.60
CA LYS A 457 -18.11 23.91 4.32
C LYS A 457 -17.36 23.25 3.14
N ARG A 458 -17.55 21.95 2.93
CA ARG A 458 -16.75 21.13 2.01
C ARG A 458 -17.56 20.60 0.84
N SER A 459 -16.85 20.22 -0.22
CA SER A 459 -17.46 19.55 -1.38
C SER A 459 -18.05 18.20 -0.95
N GLY A 460 -19.08 17.74 -1.66
CA GLY A 460 -19.63 16.41 -1.40
C GLY A 460 -18.58 15.29 -1.57
N PHE A 461 -17.55 15.51 -2.39
CA PHE A 461 -16.46 14.56 -2.61
C PHE A 461 -15.57 14.37 -1.37
N GLU A 462 -15.18 15.45 -0.70
CA GLU A 462 -14.39 15.35 0.54
C GLU A 462 -15.15 14.57 1.64
N SER A 463 -16.45 14.83 1.77
CA SER A 463 -17.32 14.08 2.69
C SER A 463 -17.41 12.59 2.32
N LEU A 464 -17.49 12.27 1.03
CA LEU A 464 -17.46 10.87 0.57
C LEU A 464 -16.14 10.20 0.93
N VAL A 465 -15.00 10.84 0.67
CA VAL A 465 -13.68 10.28 1.01
C VAL A 465 -13.56 10.02 2.51
N TRP A 466 -14.03 10.95 3.34
CA TRP A 466 -14.07 10.76 4.79
C TRP A 466 -14.97 9.58 5.18
N LEU A 467 -16.16 9.48 4.59
CA LEU A 467 -17.10 8.39 4.85
C LEU A 467 -16.57 7.03 4.38
N LEU A 468 -15.88 6.98 3.24
CA LEU A 468 -15.20 5.78 2.75
C LEU A 468 -14.09 5.35 3.72
N CYS A 469 -13.30 6.30 4.23
CA CYS A 469 -12.25 6.01 5.21
C CYS A 469 -12.83 5.49 6.53
N PHE A 470 -13.60 6.32 7.25
CA PHE A 470 -14.04 5.99 8.62
C PHE A 470 -15.32 5.17 8.65
N GLY A 471 -16.31 5.53 7.83
CA GLY A 471 -17.54 4.75 7.70
C GLY A 471 -17.27 3.38 7.07
N GLY A 472 -16.41 3.33 6.05
CA GLY A 472 -15.96 2.08 5.45
C GLY A 472 -15.18 1.21 6.44
N ALA A 473 -14.21 1.77 7.16
CA ALA A 473 -13.48 1.03 8.18
C ALA A 473 -14.37 0.51 9.31
N ALA A 474 -15.29 1.34 9.81
CA ALA A 474 -16.25 0.95 10.84
C ALA A 474 -17.17 -0.16 10.36
N PHE A 475 -17.75 -0.02 9.16
CA PHE A 475 -18.64 -1.03 8.60
C PHE A 475 -17.89 -2.34 8.32
N THR A 476 -16.72 -2.29 7.70
CA THR A 476 -15.90 -3.49 7.45
C THR A 476 -15.53 -4.16 8.78
N SER A 477 -15.20 -3.40 9.82
CA SER A 477 -14.91 -3.95 11.15
C SER A 477 -16.13 -4.60 11.83
N LEU A 478 -17.31 -4.00 11.67
CA LEU A 478 -18.57 -4.52 12.22
C LEU A 478 -19.04 -5.79 11.48
N ALA A 479 -18.87 -5.80 10.15
CA ALA A 479 -19.29 -6.90 9.29
C ALA A 479 -18.31 -8.08 9.33
N ALA A 480 -16.99 -7.80 9.33
CA ALA A 480 -15.97 -8.83 9.33
C ALA A 480 -15.96 -9.63 10.65
N PRO A 481 -15.72 -10.95 10.59
CA PRO A 481 -15.49 -11.75 11.78
C PRO A 481 -14.36 -11.17 12.66
N GLY A 482 -14.44 -11.41 13.98
CA GLY A 482 -13.46 -11.05 15.02
C GLY A 482 -12.03 -10.93 14.52
N VAL A 483 -11.60 -12.03 13.93
CA VAL A 483 -10.22 -12.34 13.68
C VAL A 483 -9.62 -11.63 12.47
N PHE A 484 -10.46 -11.12 11.55
CA PHE A 484 -9.99 -10.48 10.33
C PHE A 484 -9.86 -8.96 10.48
N VAL A 485 -10.51 -8.37 11.49
CA VAL A 485 -10.49 -6.92 11.67
C VAL A 485 -9.07 -6.41 11.94
N SER A 486 -8.34 -7.06 12.83
CA SER A 486 -6.96 -6.70 13.18
C SER A 486 -5.94 -7.05 12.10
N TRP A 487 -6.36 -7.74 11.03
CA TRP A 487 -5.45 -8.33 10.05
C TRP A 487 -5.84 -7.97 8.62
N ARG A 488 -5.11 -7.01 8.03
CA ARG A 488 -5.16 -6.60 6.60
C ARG A 488 -6.48 -6.06 6.06
N SER A 489 -7.62 -6.29 6.72
CA SER A 489 -8.96 -5.96 6.23
C SER A 489 -9.18 -4.48 5.98
N LEU A 490 -8.37 -3.59 6.57
CA LEU A 490 -8.42 -2.15 6.34
C LEU A 490 -7.31 -1.61 5.43
N HIS A 491 -6.35 -2.44 4.98
CA HIS A 491 -5.39 -2.03 3.94
C HIS A 491 -6.05 -1.60 2.62
N PRO A 492 -7.21 -2.14 2.20
CA PRO A 492 -7.94 -1.61 1.06
C PRO A 492 -8.30 -0.11 1.19
N GLN A 493 -8.37 0.42 2.43
CA GLN A 493 -8.67 1.83 2.74
C GLN A 493 -7.45 2.76 2.75
N ILE A 494 -6.25 2.28 2.41
CA ILE A 494 -5.06 3.16 2.37
C ILE A 494 -5.25 4.38 1.46
N PRO A 495 -5.79 4.27 0.22
CA PRO A 495 -6.02 5.44 -0.62
C PRO A 495 -6.96 6.46 0.04
N THR A 496 -8.05 6.01 0.67
CA THR A 496 -9.06 6.88 1.30
C THR A 496 -8.53 7.49 2.61
N LEU A 497 -7.72 6.77 3.37
CA LEU A 497 -7.01 7.27 4.54
C LEU A 497 -5.99 8.37 4.17
N VAL A 498 -5.19 8.14 3.12
CA VAL A 498 -4.24 9.15 2.66
C VAL A 498 -4.98 10.39 2.15
N LEU A 499 -6.05 10.23 1.36
CA LEU A 499 -6.86 11.35 0.88
C LEU A 499 -7.56 12.10 2.03
N ALA A 500 -8.12 11.39 3.02
CA ALA A 500 -8.76 12.02 4.17
C ALA A 500 -7.77 12.87 4.98
N GLY A 501 -6.57 12.32 5.27
CA GLY A 501 -5.52 13.07 5.95
C GLY A 501 -4.99 14.24 5.12
N MET A 502 -4.92 14.10 3.80
CA MET A 502 -4.59 15.18 2.87
C MET A 502 -5.59 16.35 3.00
N TYR A 503 -6.89 16.07 3.00
CA TYR A 503 -7.93 17.10 3.18
C TYR A 503 -7.96 17.69 4.60
N GLY A 504 -7.53 16.94 5.60
CA GLY A 504 -7.28 17.43 6.95
C GLY A 504 -6.13 18.44 7.00
N ALA A 505 -4.99 18.04 6.47
CA ALA A 505 -3.78 18.85 6.38
C ALA A 505 -4.01 20.15 5.62
N ASP A 506 -4.72 20.10 4.48
CA ASP A 506 -5.05 21.29 3.70
C ASP A 506 -5.87 22.29 4.53
N VAL A 507 -6.83 21.81 5.32
CA VAL A 507 -7.66 22.66 6.16
C VAL A 507 -6.90 23.26 7.34
N CYS A 508 -6.00 22.49 7.99
CA CYS A 508 -5.09 23.05 8.97
C CYS A 508 -4.26 24.19 8.38
N LEU A 509 -3.66 23.99 7.20
CA LEU A 509 -2.86 25.03 6.55
C LEU A 509 -3.69 26.27 6.18
N VAL A 510 -4.91 26.09 5.67
CA VAL A 510 -5.83 27.22 5.42
C VAL A 510 -6.15 27.97 6.71
N ALA A 511 -6.45 27.27 7.80
CA ALA A 511 -6.79 27.87 9.09
C ALA A 511 -5.58 28.62 9.67
N SER A 512 -4.40 28.00 9.69
CA SER A 512 -3.15 28.60 10.14
C SER A 512 -2.82 29.85 9.32
N HIS A 513 -2.94 29.80 8.00
CA HIS A 513 -2.68 30.96 7.14
C HIS A 513 -3.68 32.12 7.39
N ARG A 514 -4.97 31.81 7.60
CA ARG A 514 -5.97 32.84 7.97
C ARG A 514 -5.67 33.45 9.33
N TRP A 515 -5.27 32.64 10.31
CA TRP A 515 -4.91 33.12 11.64
C TRP A 515 -3.65 33.99 11.59
N LEU A 516 -2.59 33.52 10.91
CA LEU A 516 -1.35 34.27 10.72
C LEU A 516 -1.57 35.61 10.00
N ARG A 517 -2.45 35.66 8.99
CA ARG A 517 -2.81 36.90 8.30
C ARG A 517 -3.52 37.93 9.18
N ARG A 518 -4.18 37.50 10.26
CA ARG A 518 -4.86 38.40 11.21
C ARG A 518 -3.92 38.98 12.26
N GLN A 519 -2.73 38.40 12.43
CA GLN A 519 -1.78 38.87 13.43
C GLN A 519 -1.00 40.09 12.89
N PRO A 520 -1.10 41.27 13.53
CA PRO A 520 -0.23 42.40 13.20
C PRO A 520 1.20 42.06 13.62
N GLY A 521 2.14 42.07 12.67
CA GLY A 521 3.57 41.79 12.95
C GLY A 521 4.18 40.63 12.16
N SER A 522 4.50 40.96 10.91
CA SER A 522 5.50 40.40 10.00
C SER A 522 5.23 39.08 9.24
N PRO A 523 5.52 39.06 7.92
CA PRO A 523 5.59 37.84 7.10
C PRO A 523 6.60 36.81 7.63
N MET A 524 7.51 37.20 8.53
CA MET A 524 8.49 36.31 9.14
C MET A 524 7.85 35.27 10.06
N ARG A 525 6.80 35.63 10.83
CA ARG A 525 6.04 34.64 11.63
C ARG A 525 5.31 33.62 10.77
N MET A 526 4.79 34.07 9.63
CA MET A 526 4.16 33.19 8.64
C MET A 526 5.20 32.26 8.00
N MET A 527 6.40 32.77 7.73
CA MET A 527 7.52 31.98 7.20
C MET A 527 8.00 30.93 8.20
N VAL A 528 8.16 31.29 9.49
CA VAL A 528 8.55 30.38 10.57
C VAL A 528 7.49 29.33 10.85
N GLY A 529 6.21 29.72 10.95
CA GLY A 529 5.11 28.76 11.17
C GLY A 529 4.98 27.78 10.01
N THR A 530 5.14 28.25 8.78
CA THR A 530 5.18 27.40 7.59
C THR A 530 6.38 26.46 7.63
N ALA A 531 7.59 27.00 7.85
CA ALA A 531 8.82 26.21 7.96
C ALA A 531 8.77 25.16 9.07
N ALA A 532 8.13 25.46 10.21
CA ALA A 532 7.92 24.51 11.30
C ALA A 532 7.00 23.36 10.88
N VAL A 533 5.91 23.63 10.16
CA VAL A 533 5.07 22.58 9.58
C VAL A 533 5.88 21.72 8.60
N TYR A 534 6.64 22.35 7.69
CA TYR A 534 7.51 21.60 6.77
C TYR A 534 8.59 20.79 7.50
N ALA A 535 9.17 21.30 8.59
CA ALA A 535 10.19 20.64 9.38
C ALA A 535 9.62 19.45 10.15
N VAL A 536 8.42 19.59 10.75
CA VAL A 536 7.70 18.46 11.35
C VAL A 536 7.45 17.40 10.30
N MET A 537 6.95 17.78 9.12
CA MET A 537 6.68 16.82 8.05
C MET A 537 7.95 16.15 7.51
N ALA A 538 9.06 16.88 7.39
CA ALA A 538 10.36 16.31 7.03
C ALA A 538 10.90 15.36 8.11
N LEU A 539 10.68 15.65 9.39
CA LEU A 539 11.02 14.75 10.50
C LEU A 539 10.21 13.44 10.45
N LEU A 540 8.91 13.50 10.12
CA LEU A 540 8.11 12.29 9.91
C LEU A 540 8.67 11.44 8.75
N PHE A 541 9.22 12.08 7.72
CA PHE A 541 9.89 11.40 6.59
C PHE A 541 11.22 10.77 6.99
N THR A 542 12.03 11.40 7.83
CA THR A 542 13.34 10.85 8.24
C THR A 542 13.23 9.61 9.13
N GLN A 543 12.08 9.38 9.75
CA GLN A 543 11.81 8.14 10.49
C GLN A 543 11.33 6.98 9.61
N TRP A 544 11.36 7.14 8.27
CA TRP A 544 11.29 6.01 7.34
C TRP A 544 12.58 5.20 7.37
N ALA A 545 12.79 4.52 8.50
CA ALA A 545 13.77 3.46 8.64
C ALA A 545 13.33 2.23 7.82
N PRO A 546 14.27 1.34 7.44
CA PRO A 546 14.22 0.76 6.12
C PRO A 546 13.50 -0.59 6.13
N TYR A 547 12.20 -0.54 5.80
CA TYR A 547 11.32 -1.71 5.78
C TYR A 547 11.61 -2.70 4.63
N GLY A 548 12.46 -2.32 3.66
CA GLY A 548 12.75 -3.12 2.47
C GLY A 548 13.56 -4.41 2.72
N GLU A 549 14.49 -4.47 3.67
CA GLU A 549 15.40 -5.63 3.83
C GLU A 549 14.73 -6.75 4.61
N ARG A 550 13.85 -6.42 5.55
CA ARG A 550 13.19 -7.45 6.38
C ARG A 550 12.19 -8.30 5.61
N ASN A 551 11.69 -7.82 4.46
CA ASN A 551 10.65 -8.52 3.69
C ASN A 551 11.07 -8.96 2.29
N LEU A 552 12.07 -8.32 1.64
CA LEU A 552 12.52 -8.72 0.30
C LEU A 552 13.55 -9.85 0.28
N ALA A 553 14.23 -10.13 1.40
CA ALA A 553 15.16 -11.26 1.52
C ALA A 553 14.47 -12.65 1.64
N ARG A 554 13.24 -12.78 1.12
CA ARG A 554 12.43 -13.98 1.27
C ARG A 554 12.64 -14.95 0.11
N ASP A 555 13.60 -15.85 0.34
CA ASP A 555 13.64 -17.23 -0.12
C ASP A 555 13.29 -17.55 -1.59
N ARG A 556 14.15 -17.15 -2.53
CA ARG A 556 14.32 -17.82 -3.84
C ARG A 556 14.33 -19.35 -3.75
N ALA A 557 14.87 -19.88 -2.65
CA ALA A 557 14.87 -21.30 -2.36
C ALA A 557 13.47 -21.91 -2.29
N ALA A 558 12.44 -21.15 -1.90
CA ALA A 558 11.07 -21.65 -1.83
C ALA A 558 10.45 -21.81 -3.22
N GLU A 559 10.60 -20.84 -4.13
CA GLU A 559 10.08 -20.98 -5.51
C GLU A 559 10.78 -22.12 -6.26
N VAL A 560 12.12 -22.21 -6.16
CA VAL A 560 12.89 -23.30 -6.78
C VAL A 560 12.48 -24.66 -6.20
N GLN A 561 12.28 -24.75 -4.88
CA GLN A 561 11.79 -25.99 -4.25
C GLN A 561 10.37 -26.32 -4.72
N LEU A 562 9.49 -25.33 -4.90
CA LEU A 562 8.11 -25.54 -5.33
C LEU A 562 8.00 -25.99 -6.79
N GLN A 563 8.78 -25.39 -7.70
CA GLN A 563 8.88 -25.86 -9.09
C GLN A 563 9.43 -27.29 -9.18
N GLN A 564 10.39 -27.65 -8.33
CA GLN A 564 10.89 -29.04 -8.25
C GLN A 564 9.79 -30.04 -7.88
N PHE A 565 8.71 -29.60 -7.22
CA PHE A 565 7.59 -30.47 -6.88
C PHE A 565 6.56 -30.61 -7.99
N ASP A 566 6.54 -29.78 -9.04
CA ASP A 566 5.65 -29.98 -10.19
C ASP A 566 5.85 -31.39 -10.79
N ASP A 567 7.11 -31.76 -11.04
CA ASP A 567 7.48 -33.08 -11.56
C ASP A 567 7.23 -34.19 -10.55
N THR A 568 7.47 -33.89 -9.26
CA THR A 568 7.26 -34.86 -8.17
C THR A 568 5.79 -35.21 -8.02
N PHE A 569 4.91 -34.20 -8.06
CA PHE A 569 3.47 -34.40 -7.91
C PHE A 569 2.85 -34.96 -9.19
N ALA A 570 3.41 -34.65 -10.35
CA ALA A 570 2.91 -35.09 -11.66
C ALA A 570 1.39 -34.84 -11.85
N GLY A 571 0.85 -33.83 -11.17
CA GLY A 571 -0.57 -33.50 -11.16
C GLY A 571 -1.47 -34.35 -10.25
N GLU A 572 -0.90 -35.19 -9.40
CA GLU A 572 -1.67 -36.00 -8.43
C GLU A 572 -2.18 -35.16 -7.23
N PRO A 573 -3.29 -35.58 -6.59
CA PRO A 573 -3.89 -34.87 -5.46
C PRO A 573 -2.94 -34.70 -4.26
N VAL A 574 -2.82 -33.46 -3.78
CA VAL A 574 -1.96 -33.08 -2.66
C VAL A 574 -2.78 -32.52 -1.49
N ALA A 575 -2.44 -32.91 -0.27
CA ALA A 575 -2.89 -32.24 0.94
C ALA A 575 -1.75 -31.46 1.58
N SER A 576 -2.03 -30.25 2.07
CA SER A 576 -1.04 -29.44 2.75
C SER A 576 -1.65 -28.55 3.82
N ASN A 577 -0.87 -28.28 4.88
CA ASN A 577 -1.24 -27.25 5.84
C ASN A 577 -1.10 -25.85 5.24
N LEU A 578 -0.33 -25.68 4.17
CA LEU A 578 -0.21 -24.43 3.43
C LEU A 578 -0.67 -24.66 1.99
N ALA A 579 -1.95 -25.04 1.81
CA ALA A 579 -2.49 -25.42 0.50
C ALA A 579 -2.14 -24.39 -0.59
N CYS A 580 -2.23 -23.07 -0.34
CA CYS A 580 -1.84 -22.03 -1.30
C CYS A 580 -0.45 -22.18 -1.91
N TYR A 581 0.49 -22.75 -1.16
CA TYR A 581 1.88 -22.87 -1.60
C TYR A 581 2.03 -24.02 -2.58
N VAL A 582 1.22 -25.07 -2.43
CA VAL A 582 1.30 -26.28 -3.26
C VAL A 582 0.32 -26.27 -4.43
N ILE A 583 -0.77 -25.50 -4.37
CA ILE A 583 -1.77 -25.40 -5.47
C ILE A 583 -1.13 -24.86 -6.75
N ALA A 584 -0.14 -23.98 -6.57
CA ALA A 584 0.59 -23.40 -7.67
C ALA A 584 1.46 -24.44 -8.37
N ASN A 585 1.54 -25.70 -7.91
CA ASN A 585 2.42 -26.72 -8.46
C ASN A 585 1.69 -28.05 -8.76
N THR A 586 0.36 -28.04 -8.82
CA THR A 586 -0.44 -29.24 -9.09
C THR A 586 -1.46 -28.99 -10.20
N ARG A 587 -1.83 -30.06 -10.92
CA ARG A 587 -2.94 -30.06 -11.89
C ARG A 587 -4.28 -30.41 -11.24
N SER A 588 -4.26 -30.86 -10.00
CA SER A 588 -5.41 -31.14 -9.16
C SER A 588 -5.55 -30.09 -8.06
N PRO A 589 -6.76 -29.87 -7.53
CA PRO A 589 -6.94 -29.05 -6.34
C PRO A 589 -6.07 -29.55 -5.18
N ALA A 590 -5.46 -28.63 -4.43
CA ALA A 590 -4.84 -28.97 -3.15
C ALA A 590 -5.86 -28.86 -2.02
N VAL A 591 -5.70 -29.74 -1.05
CA VAL A 591 -6.62 -29.85 0.07
C VAL A 591 -5.94 -29.37 1.35
N SER A 592 -6.59 -28.45 2.07
CA SER A 592 -6.08 -28.02 3.37
C SER A 592 -6.11 -29.17 4.37
N ILE A 593 -5.05 -29.35 5.17
CA ILE A 593 -5.07 -30.34 6.25
C ILE A 593 -5.97 -29.82 7.38
N PRO A 594 -6.99 -30.59 7.81
CA PRO A 594 -7.84 -30.16 8.91
C PRO A 594 -7.04 -30.14 10.22
N PRO A 595 -7.21 -29.12 11.08
CA PRO A 595 -6.54 -29.04 12.37
C PRO A 595 -7.16 -29.94 13.47
N ASN A 596 -8.04 -30.88 13.09
CA ASN A 596 -8.94 -31.61 14.00
C ASN A 596 -8.39 -32.99 14.44
N GLY A 597 -7.08 -33.15 14.42
CA GLY A 597 -6.42 -34.37 14.84
C GLY A 597 -6.43 -35.46 13.77
N GLU A 598 -5.87 -36.61 14.14
CA GLU A 598 -5.48 -37.65 13.19
C GLU A 598 -6.63 -38.20 12.34
N ALA A 599 -7.79 -38.48 12.94
CA ALA A 599 -8.95 -39.04 12.24
C ALA A 599 -9.49 -38.11 11.14
N ALA A 600 -9.48 -36.79 11.37
CA ALA A 600 -9.91 -35.82 10.36
C ALA A 600 -8.93 -35.76 9.19
N ILE A 601 -7.62 -35.84 9.47
CA ILE A 601 -6.59 -35.89 8.42
C ILE A 601 -6.81 -37.14 7.58
N GLU A 602 -6.95 -38.30 8.21
CA GLU A 602 -7.22 -39.57 7.54
C GLU A 602 -8.46 -39.50 6.62
N GLN A 603 -9.57 -38.95 7.13
CA GLN A 603 -10.81 -38.80 6.35
C GLN A 603 -10.57 -37.96 5.09
N VAL A 604 -9.87 -36.84 5.22
CA VAL A 604 -9.50 -35.97 4.09
C VAL A 604 -8.60 -36.70 3.10
N LEU A 605 -7.58 -37.43 3.58
CA LEU A 605 -6.66 -38.19 2.73
C LEU A 605 -7.39 -39.24 1.89
N ARG A 606 -8.26 -40.04 2.52
CA ARG A 606 -9.03 -41.10 1.84
C ARG A 606 -10.00 -40.50 0.84
N LYS A 607 -10.74 -39.48 1.25
CA LYS A 607 -11.86 -38.96 0.48
C LYS A 607 -11.43 -38.22 -0.78
N TYR A 608 -10.40 -37.39 -0.68
CA TYR A 608 -9.83 -36.70 -1.84
C TYR A 608 -8.76 -37.52 -2.56
N ARG A 609 -8.60 -38.80 -2.19
CA ARG A 609 -7.63 -39.74 -2.76
C ARG A 609 -6.24 -39.13 -2.83
N ILE A 610 -5.83 -38.48 -1.75
CA ILE A 610 -4.56 -37.76 -1.65
C ILE A 610 -3.41 -38.74 -1.88
N ARG A 611 -2.50 -38.37 -2.78
CA ARG A 611 -1.27 -39.11 -3.10
C ARG A 611 -0.04 -38.49 -2.47
N TRP A 612 -0.10 -37.19 -2.20
CA TRP A 612 1.00 -36.43 -1.63
C TRP A 612 0.55 -35.65 -0.40
N LEU A 613 1.35 -35.71 0.66
CA LEU A 613 1.14 -34.90 1.85
C LEU A 613 2.35 -33.99 2.04
N ALA A 614 2.14 -32.68 1.94
CA ALA A 614 3.18 -31.67 2.01
C ALA A 614 3.01 -30.82 3.27
N ILE A 615 3.96 -30.90 4.21
CA ILE A 615 3.85 -30.24 5.51
C ILE A 615 4.98 -29.20 5.68
N SER A 616 4.62 -27.92 5.88
CA SER A 616 5.56 -26.79 6.04
C SER A 616 5.54 -26.11 7.43
N PRO A 617 6.61 -26.14 8.25
CA PRO A 617 6.67 -25.49 9.56
C PRO A 617 6.69 -23.95 9.44
N PRO A 618 6.23 -23.19 10.46
CA PRO A 618 5.61 -23.64 11.71
C PRO A 618 4.09 -23.87 11.60
N TYR A 619 3.59 -24.78 12.43
CA TYR A 619 2.21 -25.28 12.41
C TYR A 619 1.35 -24.75 13.57
N GLY A 620 1.71 -23.62 14.18
CA GLY A 620 1.16 -23.20 15.48
C GLY A 620 -0.37 -23.08 15.55
N TRP A 621 -1.03 -22.91 14.40
CA TRP A 621 -2.49 -22.84 14.30
C TRP A 621 -3.16 -24.22 14.16
N MET A 622 -2.43 -25.30 13.88
CA MET A 622 -2.94 -26.68 13.76
C MET A 622 -2.95 -27.43 15.10
N ARG A 623 -3.47 -26.83 16.18
CA ARG A 623 -3.30 -27.37 17.55
C ARG A 623 -3.73 -28.83 17.71
N GLY A 624 -4.81 -29.29 17.06
CA GLY A 624 -5.25 -30.69 17.13
C GLY A 624 -4.44 -31.66 16.27
N SER A 625 -3.96 -31.21 15.10
CA SER A 625 -3.17 -32.02 14.16
C SER A 625 -1.66 -31.96 14.40
N LEU A 626 -1.20 -31.07 15.28
CA LEU A 626 0.23 -30.85 15.55
C LEU A 626 0.93 -32.11 16.06
N LYS A 627 0.34 -32.80 17.04
CA LYS A 627 0.92 -34.01 17.62
C LYS A 627 1.10 -35.13 16.59
N PRO A 628 0.07 -35.57 15.84
CA PRO A 628 0.24 -36.63 14.84
C PRO A 628 1.19 -36.22 13.71
N LEU A 629 1.13 -34.97 13.21
CA LEU A 629 2.04 -34.52 12.15
C LEU A 629 3.50 -34.47 12.62
N ASN A 630 3.76 -34.03 13.86
CA ASN A 630 5.11 -34.05 14.43
C ASN A 630 5.66 -35.47 14.59
N SER A 631 4.83 -36.43 15.00
CA SER A 631 5.24 -37.85 15.09
C SER A 631 5.67 -38.39 13.73
N ILE A 632 4.96 -38.04 12.66
CA ILE A 632 5.26 -38.48 11.29
C ILE A 632 6.50 -37.76 10.73
N ILE A 633 6.62 -36.44 10.93
CA ILE A 633 7.81 -35.67 10.55
C ILE A 633 9.07 -36.19 11.25
N GLY A 634 8.95 -36.54 12.54
CA GLY A 634 10.00 -37.16 13.32
C GLY A 634 10.37 -38.58 12.86
N GLY A 635 9.50 -39.24 12.08
CA GLY A 635 9.66 -40.64 11.67
C GLY A 635 9.28 -41.64 12.76
N HIS A 636 8.63 -41.20 13.84
CA HIS A 636 8.14 -42.07 14.92
C HIS A 636 6.88 -42.83 14.51
N LYS A 637 6.16 -42.36 13.49
CA LYS A 637 4.96 -42.99 12.94
C LYS A 637 5.02 -42.97 11.42
N GLN A 638 4.57 -44.04 10.77
CA GLN A 638 4.49 -44.19 9.32
C GLN A 638 3.04 -44.31 8.83
N THR A 639 2.07 -44.00 9.69
CA THR A 639 0.64 -44.05 9.39
C THR A 639 -0.09 -42.82 9.94
N ILE A 640 -1.17 -42.41 9.26
CA ILE A 640 -2.20 -41.47 9.74
C ILE A 640 -3.50 -42.27 9.83
N GLY A 641 -3.86 -42.67 11.04
CA GLY A 641 -4.90 -43.68 11.25
C GLY A 641 -4.51 -44.98 10.55
N SER A 642 -5.30 -45.39 9.56
CA SER A 642 -5.02 -46.56 8.71
C SER A 642 -4.29 -46.23 7.40
N VAL A 643 -4.03 -44.96 7.08
CA VAL A 643 -3.37 -44.56 5.83
C VAL A 643 -1.85 -44.61 6.00
N GLY A 644 -1.14 -45.33 5.13
CA GLY A 644 0.32 -45.36 5.11
C GLY A 644 0.92 -44.06 4.58
N VAL A 645 2.00 -43.59 5.20
CA VAL A 645 2.75 -42.41 4.74
C VAL A 645 4.24 -42.69 4.71
N GLU A 646 4.87 -42.41 3.58
CA GLU A 646 6.29 -42.61 3.35
C GLU A 646 6.97 -41.27 3.10
N ARG A 647 7.99 -40.93 3.90
CA ARG A 647 8.70 -39.66 3.76
C ARG A 647 9.64 -39.70 2.55
N VAL A 648 9.34 -38.88 1.54
CA VAL A 648 10.13 -38.79 0.30
C VAL A 648 11.18 -37.68 0.39
N HIS A 649 10.84 -36.55 1.00
CA HIS A 649 11.75 -35.40 1.11
C HIS A 649 11.62 -34.69 2.46
N ARG A 650 12.73 -34.15 2.96
CA ARG A 650 12.75 -33.29 4.15
C ARG A 650 13.75 -32.16 3.99
N SER A 651 13.25 -30.94 4.09
CA SER A 651 14.04 -29.72 4.22
C SER A 651 13.69 -28.99 5.52
N LYS A 652 14.36 -27.87 5.80
CA LYS A 652 14.02 -27.01 6.94
C LYS A 652 12.61 -26.41 6.82
N LYS A 653 12.06 -26.32 5.61
CA LYS A 653 10.80 -25.61 5.32
C LYS A 653 9.67 -26.52 4.89
N LEU A 654 9.98 -27.71 4.36
CA LEU A 654 8.96 -28.61 3.86
C LEU A 654 9.35 -30.06 4.12
N THR A 655 8.39 -30.87 4.54
CA THR A 655 8.49 -32.32 4.54
C THR A 655 7.43 -32.88 3.63
N LEU A 656 7.83 -33.74 2.69
CA LEU A 656 6.95 -34.35 1.71
C LEU A 656 6.81 -35.84 1.97
N PHE A 657 5.58 -36.33 1.89
CA PHE A 657 5.25 -37.73 2.04
C PHE A 657 4.45 -38.25 0.85
N ARG A 658 4.75 -39.47 0.41
CA ARG A 658 3.89 -40.28 -0.44
C ARG A 658 2.82 -40.92 0.43
N VAL A 659 1.57 -40.84 -0.01
CA VAL A 659 0.41 -41.37 0.70
C VAL A 659 -0.02 -42.68 0.04
N HIS A 660 -0.05 -43.74 0.83
CA HIS A 660 -0.42 -45.09 0.44
C HIS A 660 -1.82 -45.40 0.99
N LEU A 661 -2.82 -45.24 0.13
CA LEU A 661 -4.19 -45.63 0.43
C LEU A 661 -4.32 -47.13 0.17
N GLU A 662 -4.70 -47.91 1.19
CA GLU A 662 -5.05 -49.32 1.00
C GLU A 662 -6.10 -49.45 -0.10
N SER A 663 -5.85 -50.34 -1.06
CA SER A 663 -6.81 -50.69 -2.10
C SER A 663 -7.98 -51.42 -1.45
N ASN A 664 -9.04 -50.69 -1.12
CA ASN A 664 -10.34 -51.29 -0.82
C ASN A 664 -10.89 -52.02 -2.03
#